data_AF-A0A024G0X1-F1
#
_entry.id   AF-A0A024G0X1-F1
#
_cell.length_a   1.000
_cell.length_b   1.000
_cell.length_c   1.000
_cell.angle_alpha   90.00
_cell.angle_beta   90.00
_cell.angle_gamma   90.00
#
_symmetry.space_group_name_H-M   'P 1'
#
loop_
_entity.id
_entity.type
_entity.pdbx_description
1 polymer ?
#
loop_
_entity_poly.entity_id
_entity_poly.type
_entity_poly.pdbx_seq_one_letter_code
_entity_poly.pdbx_strand_id
1 'polypeptide(L)'
;MRQVKHFVFVVFCICNLLATCFSVKQSEDSGHREESATCSIPTETDSTPATCSAPSTTVSEVPNHNAEFVATNDWQELLQGQSVPPGLHVRVNLQTGKREAKLLDANEKEADNAAVLVDSPDEGSEGVLQTSASAVGEVKEDHEATDKSYDNVEILNESESFVPKEPDWNHEKMYELLNSLPEPPKVGNMDINEAQKKLSKDEFRREIIRLWKNRQADLKLALDALQNDSKYQGELIHSFHEAGLEGKVEEQLVILEKLEWEVQDLDKTHIFHYIGGFDFVLEQLNASDLRIAASACWVIGTACKYYDDAQVWAIDAGVMPRLLQQLAVESSITSDNQDQQLSIWEARKKALYAITSIMRSQDRARKLFLQFDGERALGQFFGGSAPYNVQIKALFLVHDTLVEAESKKSEIASHPALSKLDEAFKTGEWCERVVNFYETFHENLVPSHLIEALETLTAQADMCSSVFQQAKLRAQLDKQIANWEKMKLAESDEELTHVLKAARTLIETLKSSETSHEELKLDMAFNGANKDTSADSTLSKDTHELGDIKNDQLLQEKLINEEYKIWKKNTPFLYDLVMTHALEWPSLSIQWLPNCGISAGDDFSVHKLLLGTHTSGAEQNHLMVAEVRLPLEDTEIDARKFDDETQELGGFGGVSGKVEIKIRINHDGEVNRARYMPSNEYIVATKTIHSEVHIFDITKHPSQPSSEIGTSSPNYRLLGHSKEGYGLCWNPHEPFHLLSGSDDAVICEWKIENAGKEVQPLNKYHGHTDVIEDVAWHMHHTKIFGSVGDDKRLLL
;
A
#
# COMPACT_ATOMS: atom_id res chain seq x y z
N MET A 1 -35.52 -15.96 -15.57
CA MET A 1 -35.68 -14.82 -14.66
C MET A 1 -34.45 -14.71 -13.77
N ARG A 2 -33.43 -13.95 -14.21
CA ARG A 2 -32.27 -13.62 -13.39
C ARG A 2 -32.58 -12.31 -12.66
N GLN A 3 -32.58 -12.34 -11.33
CA GLN A 3 -32.65 -11.12 -10.51
C GLN A 3 -31.40 -10.29 -10.79
N VAL A 4 -31.58 -9.17 -11.49
CA VAL A 4 -30.59 -8.09 -11.52
C VAL A 4 -30.73 -7.37 -10.18
N LYS A 5 -29.82 -7.65 -9.25
CA LYS A 5 -29.70 -6.86 -8.01
C LYS A 5 -29.17 -5.48 -8.42
N HIS A 6 -30.04 -4.47 -8.39
CA HIS A 6 -29.64 -3.08 -8.58
C HIS A 6 -28.86 -2.63 -7.34
N PHE A 7 -27.62 -2.19 -7.54
CA PHE A 7 -26.81 -1.58 -6.49
C PHE A 7 -27.32 -0.15 -6.25
N VAL A 8 -28.02 0.06 -5.13
CA VAL A 8 -28.29 1.41 -4.61
C VAL A 8 -27.02 1.86 -3.88
N PHE A 9 -26.23 2.72 -4.51
CA PHE A 9 -25.15 3.43 -3.84
C PHE A 9 -25.74 4.57 -3.00
N VAL A 10 -25.80 4.39 -1.68
CA VAL A 10 -26.02 5.52 -0.77
C VAL A 10 -24.65 6.06 -0.38
N VAL A 11 -24.22 7.14 -1.05
CA VAL A 11 -23.03 7.88 -0.67
C VAL A 11 -23.40 8.77 0.52
N PHE A 12 -23.04 8.36 1.74
CA PHE A 12 -22.97 9.29 2.86
C PHE A 12 -21.63 10.02 2.78
N CYS A 13 -21.64 11.28 2.35
CA CYS A 13 -20.51 12.18 2.61
C CYS A 13 -20.44 12.44 4.11
N ILE A 14 -19.61 11.69 4.83
CA ILE A 14 -19.12 12.11 6.15
C ILE A 14 -18.11 13.23 5.87
N CYS A 15 -18.59 14.45 5.68
CA CYS A 15 -17.71 15.61 5.70
C CYS A 15 -17.17 15.77 7.12
N ASN A 16 -15.84 15.75 7.23
CA ASN A 16 -14.99 15.92 8.41
C ASN A 16 -14.88 14.76 9.40
N LEU A 17 -13.97 13.84 9.09
CA LEU A 17 -13.26 13.02 10.07
C LEU A 17 -11.78 12.85 9.64
N LEU A 18 -11.07 13.97 9.54
CA LEU A 18 -9.60 14.01 9.49
C LEU A 18 -9.08 15.07 10.46
N ALA A 19 -9.37 14.88 11.75
CA ALA A 19 -8.63 15.50 12.85
C ALA A 19 -9.11 14.90 14.18
N THR A 20 -8.62 13.71 14.56
CA THR A 20 -8.43 13.23 15.95
C THR A 20 -8.03 11.74 15.97
N CYS A 21 -6.88 11.42 15.38
CA CYS A 21 -6.15 10.18 15.69
C CYS A 21 -4.66 10.49 15.83
N PHE A 22 -4.33 11.45 16.71
CA PHE A 22 -3.01 11.61 17.29
C PHE A 22 -3.20 12.33 18.63
N SER A 23 -3.35 11.58 19.71
CA SER A 23 -3.17 12.12 21.05
C SER A 23 -1.89 11.52 21.63
N VAL A 24 -0.81 12.26 21.42
CA VAL A 24 0.44 12.12 22.18
C VAL A 24 0.11 12.38 23.64
N LYS A 25 0.16 11.33 24.48
CA LYS A 25 0.06 11.49 25.94
C LYS A 25 1.31 12.22 26.44
N GLN A 26 1.17 13.51 26.73
CA GLN A 26 2.05 14.20 27.65
C GLN A 26 1.70 13.75 29.08
N SER A 27 2.68 13.18 29.77
CA SER A 27 2.61 12.85 31.18
C SER A 27 2.72 14.12 32.02
N GLU A 28 1.64 14.52 32.69
CA GLU A 28 1.72 15.47 33.81
C GLU A 28 1.90 14.71 35.13
N ASP A 29 3.04 15.01 35.73
CA ASP A 29 3.51 14.59 37.03
C ASP A 29 2.65 15.24 38.14
N SER A 30 2.01 14.44 38.97
CA SER A 30 1.45 14.91 40.25
C SER A 30 1.83 13.95 41.36
N GLY A 31 2.86 14.35 42.11
CA GLY A 31 3.33 13.64 43.27
C GLY A 31 2.39 13.76 44.47
N HIS A 32 2.10 12.63 45.09
CA HIS A 32 1.90 12.56 46.54
C HIS A 32 2.56 11.29 47.12
N ARG A 33 3.52 11.54 48.01
CA ARG A 33 4.00 10.70 49.15
C ARG A 33 2.80 10.12 49.91
N GLU A 34 2.81 8.97 50.58
CA GLU A 34 3.74 8.21 51.43
C GLU A 34 3.01 6.84 51.63
N GLU A 35 3.60 5.65 51.78
CA GLU A 35 4.31 5.16 52.97
C GLU A 35 4.75 3.69 52.74
N SER A 36 5.83 3.31 53.42
CA SER A 36 6.58 2.06 53.33
C SER A 36 5.92 0.83 53.99
N ALA A 37 6.15 -0.38 53.44
CA ALA A 37 6.27 -1.60 54.26
C ALA A 37 7.11 -2.71 53.59
N THR A 38 8.21 -3.00 54.27
CA THR A 38 9.16 -4.13 54.29
C THR A 38 8.80 -5.51 53.68
N CYS A 39 9.76 -6.01 52.90
CA CYS A 39 10.33 -7.37 52.75
C CYS A 39 9.81 -8.52 53.63
N SER A 40 9.53 -9.70 53.05
CA SER A 40 10.06 -11.00 53.54
C SER A 40 9.94 -12.12 52.48
N ILE A 41 11.03 -12.87 52.27
CA ILE A 41 11.08 -14.22 51.66
C ILE A 41 10.85 -15.26 52.76
N PRO A 42 10.28 -16.44 52.43
CA PRO A 42 10.91 -17.71 52.86
C PRO A 42 11.01 -18.68 51.65
N THR A 43 12.17 -19.25 51.29
CA THR A 43 12.89 -20.41 51.90
C THR A 43 11.95 -21.62 52.11
N GLU A 44 12.23 -22.85 51.67
CA GLU A 44 13.49 -23.51 51.36
C GLU A 44 13.20 -24.97 50.91
N THR A 45 14.22 -25.62 50.35
CA THR A 45 14.56 -27.07 50.54
C THR A 45 13.71 -28.14 49.84
N ASP A 46 14.25 -29.23 49.29
CA ASP A 46 15.63 -29.66 49.03
C ASP A 46 15.63 -30.90 48.11
N SER A 47 16.84 -31.24 47.67
CA SER A 47 17.37 -32.59 47.46
C SER A 47 17.25 -33.30 46.09
N THR A 48 18.45 -33.37 45.50
CA THR A 48 19.08 -34.10 44.39
C THR A 48 19.08 -35.64 44.59
N PRO A 49 19.63 -36.53 43.69
CA PRO A 49 20.69 -36.27 42.70
C PRO A 49 20.68 -37.02 41.34
N ALA A 50 21.60 -36.51 40.52
CA ALA A 50 22.12 -36.92 39.22
C ALA A 50 22.21 -38.42 38.87
N THR A 51 22.14 -38.72 37.58
CA THR A 51 23.14 -39.59 36.94
C THR A 51 23.29 -39.30 35.44
N CYS A 52 24.53 -39.02 35.02
CA CYS A 52 24.96 -39.01 33.63
C CYS A 52 25.19 -40.44 33.13
N SER A 53 24.79 -40.73 31.89
CA SER A 53 25.40 -41.79 31.08
C SER A 53 25.19 -41.54 29.59
N ALA A 54 26.30 -41.36 28.87
CA ALA A 54 26.50 -41.75 27.48
C ALA A 54 27.71 -42.71 27.47
N PRO A 55 28.05 -43.45 26.39
CA PRO A 55 27.44 -43.54 25.06
C PRO A 55 27.24 -45.00 24.57
N SER A 56 26.49 -45.20 23.48
CA SER A 56 26.73 -46.34 22.58
C SER A 56 26.30 -46.01 21.16
N THR A 57 27.31 -45.97 20.30
CA THR A 57 27.26 -45.78 18.86
C THR A 57 26.49 -46.91 18.18
N THR A 58 25.36 -46.59 17.56
CA THR A 58 24.82 -47.37 16.44
C THR A 58 24.63 -46.42 15.28
N VAL A 59 25.43 -46.66 14.25
CA VAL A 59 25.31 -46.05 12.93
C VAL A 59 23.91 -46.36 12.40
N SER A 60 23.07 -45.34 12.22
CA SER A 60 21.87 -45.42 11.40
C SER A 60 21.99 -44.35 10.32
N GLU A 61 21.95 -44.83 9.09
CA GLU A 61 22.21 -44.16 7.82
C GLU A 61 21.51 -42.81 7.69
N VAL A 62 22.23 -41.83 7.14
CA VAL A 62 21.67 -40.56 6.68
C VAL A 62 20.62 -40.86 5.59
N PRO A 63 19.35 -40.42 5.71
CA PRO A 63 18.38 -40.66 4.66
C PRO A 63 18.79 -39.88 3.41
N ASN A 64 18.99 -40.61 2.33
CA ASN A 64 19.26 -40.06 1.02
C ASN A 64 18.06 -39.20 0.59
N HIS A 65 18.19 -37.86 0.58
CA HIS A 65 17.14 -36.92 0.20
C HIS A 65 16.68 -37.04 -1.27
N ASN A 66 17.21 -38.01 -2.02
CA ASN A 66 16.87 -38.31 -3.41
C ASN A 66 16.12 -39.65 -3.60
N ALA A 67 15.61 -40.29 -2.54
CA ALA A 67 14.85 -41.54 -2.67
C ALA A 67 13.39 -41.27 -3.07
N GLU A 68 13.01 -41.72 -4.27
CA GLU A 68 11.66 -41.66 -4.82
C GLU A 68 10.64 -42.35 -3.89
N PHE A 69 9.49 -41.71 -3.64
CA PHE A 69 8.48 -42.22 -2.71
C PHE A 69 7.82 -43.51 -3.22
N VAL A 70 7.92 -44.61 -2.46
CA VAL A 70 7.30 -45.90 -2.79
C VAL A 70 5.93 -45.99 -2.15
N ALA A 71 4.89 -45.73 -2.94
CA ALA A 71 3.52 -45.68 -2.45
C ALA A 71 2.93 -47.06 -2.11
N THR A 72 2.08 -47.09 -1.08
CA THR A 72 1.26 -48.25 -0.70
C THR A 72 -0.23 -47.89 -0.71
N ASN A 73 -1.11 -48.86 -0.45
CA ASN A 73 -2.56 -48.62 -0.36
C ASN A 73 -2.97 -47.92 0.96
N ASP A 74 -2.07 -47.85 1.93
CA ASP A 74 -2.25 -47.17 3.21
C ASP A 74 -1.52 -45.82 3.21
N TRP A 75 -1.99 -44.88 4.02
CA TRP A 75 -1.42 -43.54 4.11
C TRP A 75 -0.01 -43.56 4.72
N GLN A 76 0.95 -43.00 3.99
CA GLN A 76 2.35 -42.91 4.44
C GLN A 76 2.83 -41.46 4.40
N GLU A 77 3.58 -41.05 5.42
CA GLU A 77 4.11 -39.69 5.55
C GLU A 77 5.13 -39.37 4.44
N LEU A 78 5.06 -38.15 3.91
CA LEU A 78 5.99 -37.57 2.95
C LEU A 78 7.05 -36.76 3.69
N LEU A 79 8.34 -37.07 3.46
CA LEU A 79 9.45 -36.32 4.02
C LEU A 79 9.66 -35.00 3.28
N GLN A 80 10.17 -33.99 3.99
CA GLN A 80 10.39 -32.65 3.43
C GLN A 80 11.44 -32.71 2.29
N GLY A 81 11.01 -32.33 1.08
CA GLY A 81 11.84 -32.36 -0.13
C GLY A 81 11.76 -33.67 -0.95
N GLN A 82 10.98 -34.67 -0.52
CA GLN A 82 10.82 -35.93 -1.25
C GLN A 82 9.88 -35.79 -2.45
N SER A 83 10.29 -36.32 -3.62
CA SER A 83 9.46 -36.33 -4.84
C SER A 83 8.33 -37.35 -4.76
N VAL A 84 7.13 -36.95 -5.18
CA VAL A 84 5.91 -37.77 -5.15
C VAL A 84 5.54 -38.18 -6.59
N PRO A 85 5.48 -39.49 -6.90
CA PRO A 85 5.05 -39.95 -8.21
C PRO A 85 3.61 -39.51 -8.55
N PRO A 86 3.33 -39.16 -9.83
CA PRO A 86 1.99 -38.76 -10.26
C PRO A 86 0.98 -39.91 -10.17
N GLY A 87 -0.23 -39.62 -9.72
CA GLY A 87 -1.31 -40.61 -9.56
C GLY A 87 -1.49 -41.17 -8.14
N LEU A 88 -0.96 -40.49 -7.13
CA LEU A 88 -1.16 -40.81 -5.71
C LEU A 88 -2.17 -39.85 -5.07
N HIS A 89 -2.96 -40.35 -4.13
CA HIS A 89 -3.81 -39.52 -3.28
C HIS A 89 -2.91 -38.90 -2.21
N VAL A 90 -2.79 -37.57 -2.19
CA VAL A 90 -1.98 -36.81 -1.22
C VAL A 90 -2.91 -36.00 -0.33
N ARG A 91 -2.68 -36.01 0.98
CA ARG A 91 -3.43 -35.20 1.95
C ARG A 91 -2.51 -34.56 2.98
N VAL A 92 -2.98 -33.50 3.61
CA VAL A 92 -2.41 -32.99 4.87
C VAL A 92 -3.23 -33.59 6.01
N ASN A 93 -2.59 -34.34 6.88
CA ASN A 93 -3.22 -34.87 8.08
C ASN A 93 -3.46 -33.71 9.06
N LEU A 94 -4.71 -33.27 9.18
CA LEU A 94 -5.10 -32.08 9.95
C LEU A 94 -4.83 -32.20 11.47
N GLN A 95 -4.60 -33.40 12.00
CA GLN A 95 -4.22 -33.60 13.41
C GLN A 95 -2.71 -33.49 13.65
N THR A 96 -1.89 -33.85 12.66
CA THR A 96 -0.42 -33.88 12.81
C THR A 96 0.29 -32.80 12.01
N GLY A 97 -0.41 -32.12 11.10
CA GLY A 97 0.14 -31.13 10.18
C GLY A 97 1.04 -31.72 9.08
N LYS A 98 1.17 -33.05 9.02
CA LYS A 98 2.10 -33.74 8.12
C LYS A 98 1.42 -34.13 6.81
N ARG A 99 2.18 -34.09 5.71
CA ARG A 99 1.73 -34.51 4.38
C ARG A 99 1.83 -36.03 4.28
N GLU A 100 0.80 -36.71 3.78
CA GLU A 100 0.75 -38.17 3.60
C GLU A 100 0.30 -38.50 2.17
N ALA A 101 0.73 -39.63 1.61
CA ALA A 101 0.33 -40.11 0.29
C ALA A 101 0.01 -41.62 0.26
N LYS A 102 -0.90 -42.05 -0.63
CA LYS A 102 -1.25 -43.47 -0.91
C LYS A 102 -1.70 -43.71 -2.35
N LEU A 103 -1.84 -44.97 -2.79
CA LEU A 103 -2.37 -45.35 -4.10
C LEU A 103 -3.88 -45.13 -4.24
N LEU A 104 -4.34 -44.80 -5.45
CA LEU A 104 -5.76 -44.64 -5.82
C LEU A 104 -6.41 -46.03 -6.04
N ASP A 105 -7.53 -46.29 -5.34
CA ASP A 105 -8.36 -47.47 -5.60
C ASP A 105 -9.24 -47.25 -6.84
N ALA A 106 -9.37 -48.28 -7.69
CA ALA A 106 -10.00 -48.18 -9.01
C ALA A 106 -11.52 -47.87 -9.02
N ASN A 107 -12.17 -47.69 -7.87
CA ASN A 107 -13.63 -47.58 -7.74
C ASN A 107 -14.16 -46.18 -7.35
N GLU A 108 -13.31 -45.14 -7.22
CA GLU A 108 -13.75 -43.80 -6.76
C GLU A 108 -13.74 -42.71 -7.86
N LYS A 109 -14.11 -43.05 -9.11
CA LYS A 109 -14.13 -42.09 -10.24
C LYS A 109 -15.51 -41.48 -10.61
N GLU A 110 -16.57 -41.69 -9.82
CA GLU A 110 -17.94 -41.30 -10.23
C GLU A 110 -18.67 -40.26 -9.35
N ALA A 111 -18.03 -39.60 -8.38
CA ALA A 111 -18.77 -38.77 -7.41
C ALA A 111 -18.88 -37.25 -7.71
N ASP A 112 -18.13 -36.68 -8.66
CA ASP A 112 -18.01 -35.19 -8.75
C ASP A 112 -18.74 -34.51 -9.93
N ASN A 113 -19.61 -35.20 -10.67
CA ASN A 113 -20.33 -34.60 -11.81
C ASN A 113 -21.87 -34.77 -11.75
N ALA A 114 -22.51 -34.44 -10.63
CA ALA A 114 -23.96 -34.29 -10.59
C ALA A 114 -24.43 -33.30 -9.50
N ALA A 115 -24.86 -32.09 -9.92
CA ALA A 115 -26.17 -31.50 -9.61
C ALA A 115 -26.16 -29.95 -9.60
N VAL A 116 -26.48 -29.31 -10.74
CA VAL A 116 -27.48 -28.23 -10.83
C VAL A 116 -28.08 -28.25 -12.23
N LEU A 117 -29.31 -28.77 -12.38
CA LEU A 117 -30.20 -28.43 -13.49
C LEU A 117 -31.61 -28.24 -12.92
N VAL A 118 -32.17 -27.05 -13.14
CA VAL A 118 -33.57 -26.72 -12.87
C VAL A 118 -34.29 -26.63 -14.21
N ASP A 119 -35.37 -27.40 -14.32
CA ASP A 119 -36.29 -27.55 -15.45
C ASP A 119 -36.93 -26.24 -15.94
N SER A 120 -37.27 -26.22 -17.24
CA SER A 120 -38.62 -25.94 -17.82
C SER A 120 -38.52 -25.87 -19.36
N PRO A 121 -39.61 -26.03 -20.14
CA PRO A 121 -40.38 -27.26 -20.39
C PRO A 121 -40.46 -27.62 -21.90
N ASP A 122 -40.85 -28.88 -22.17
CA ASP A 122 -41.44 -29.49 -23.37
C ASP A 122 -41.36 -28.80 -24.76
N GLU A 123 -40.85 -29.54 -25.76
CA GLU A 123 -41.69 -30.18 -26.79
C GLU A 123 -40.85 -31.05 -27.77
N GLY A 124 -41.27 -32.30 -27.96
CA GLY A 124 -41.57 -32.83 -29.30
C GLY A 124 -40.45 -33.33 -30.23
N SER A 125 -40.14 -34.62 -30.09
CA SER A 125 -40.08 -35.64 -31.17
C SER A 125 -39.08 -35.54 -32.34
N GLU A 126 -38.28 -36.62 -32.40
CA GLU A 126 -37.97 -37.48 -33.57
C GLU A 126 -37.06 -36.97 -34.71
N GLY A 127 -36.05 -37.81 -35.02
CA GLY A 127 -35.72 -38.10 -36.43
C GLY A 127 -34.25 -38.05 -36.86
N VAL A 128 -33.48 -39.11 -36.55
CA VAL A 128 -32.70 -39.92 -37.51
C VAL A 128 -31.76 -39.22 -38.51
N LEU A 129 -30.45 -39.42 -38.25
CA LEU A 129 -29.37 -39.92 -39.13
C LEU A 129 -29.14 -39.34 -40.56
N GLN A 130 -27.86 -38.99 -40.75
CA GLN A 130 -26.95 -39.46 -41.81
C GLN A 130 -26.68 -38.64 -43.09
N THR A 131 -25.42 -38.17 -43.14
CA THR A 131 -24.38 -38.44 -44.16
C THR A 131 -24.25 -37.61 -45.45
N SER A 132 -23.00 -37.15 -45.60
CA SER A 132 -22.08 -37.24 -46.75
C SER A 132 -22.08 -36.20 -47.88
N ALA A 133 -20.97 -35.45 -47.88
CA ALA A 133 -19.91 -35.37 -48.91
C ALA A 133 -20.10 -34.60 -50.25
N SER A 134 -19.25 -33.57 -50.39
CA SER A 134 -18.41 -33.15 -51.53
C SER A 134 -19.01 -32.70 -52.88
N ALA A 135 -18.77 -31.42 -53.23
CA ALA A 135 -17.83 -30.94 -54.29
C ALA A 135 -18.35 -29.75 -55.14
N VAL A 136 -17.62 -28.62 -55.00
CA VAL A 136 -17.17 -27.61 -55.99
C VAL A 136 -18.14 -26.97 -57.00
N GLY A 137 -18.23 -25.63 -56.94
CA GLY A 137 -18.62 -24.75 -58.05
C GLY A 137 -18.50 -23.26 -57.68
N GLU A 138 -17.65 -22.51 -58.38
CA GLU A 138 -17.44 -21.05 -58.24
C GLU A 138 -18.64 -20.22 -58.77
N VAL A 139 -18.87 -19.03 -58.19
CA VAL A 139 -18.93 -17.68 -58.83
C VAL A 139 -19.88 -16.70 -58.08
N LYS A 140 -19.24 -15.62 -57.57
CA LYS A 140 -19.64 -14.19 -57.36
C LYS A 140 -20.61 -13.71 -56.26
N GLU A 141 -20.04 -12.77 -55.48
CA GLU A 141 -20.52 -11.45 -55.02
C GLU A 141 -21.85 -11.36 -54.26
N ASP A 142 -21.80 -11.17 -52.94
CA ASP A 142 -21.88 -9.84 -52.28
C ASP A 142 -22.09 -9.96 -50.75
N HIS A 143 -21.61 -8.94 -50.04
CA HIS A 143 -21.90 -8.54 -48.65
C HIS A 143 -21.11 -9.12 -47.47
N GLU A 144 -20.29 -8.20 -46.91
CA GLU A 144 -19.89 -7.98 -45.52
C GLU A 144 -20.75 -8.67 -44.43
N ALA A 145 -20.10 -9.48 -43.59
CA ALA A 145 -19.95 -9.25 -42.15
C ALA A 145 -19.35 -10.49 -41.48
N THR A 146 -18.41 -10.24 -40.60
CA THR A 146 -17.51 -11.16 -39.91
C THR A 146 -18.18 -12.03 -38.85
N ASP A 147 -17.98 -13.35 -38.94
CA ASP A 147 -17.91 -14.26 -37.79
C ASP A 147 -16.82 -15.30 -38.06
N LYS A 148 -15.82 -15.40 -37.17
CA LYS A 148 -15.47 -16.64 -36.45
C LYS A 148 -14.09 -16.63 -35.78
N SER A 149 -14.16 -17.00 -34.51
CA SER A 149 -13.32 -17.92 -33.72
C SER A 149 -11.80 -17.91 -33.86
N TYR A 150 -11.14 -17.96 -32.71
CA TYR A 150 -10.09 -18.94 -32.47
C TYR A 150 -10.32 -19.64 -31.13
N ASP A 151 -10.47 -20.95 -31.19
CA ASP A 151 -10.27 -21.88 -30.09
C ASP A 151 -8.89 -22.54 -30.27
N ASN A 152 -8.24 -22.77 -29.12
CA ASN A 152 -7.12 -23.66 -28.80
C ASN A 152 -5.69 -23.21 -29.16
N VAL A 153 -4.82 -23.15 -28.12
CA VAL A 153 -3.72 -24.13 -27.91
C VAL A 153 -3.02 -23.89 -26.54
N GLU A 154 -2.85 -25.02 -25.83
CA GLU A 154 -1.86 -25.41 -24.82
C GLU A 154 -1.82 -24.79 -23.40
N ILE A 155 -2.27 -25.65 -22.47
CA ILE A 155 -2.04 -25.60 -21.02
C ILE A 155 -0.61 -26.08 -20.74
N LEU A 156 0.20 -25.22 -20.12
CA LEU A 156 1.42 -25.61 -19.42
C LEU A 156 1.33 -25.18 -17.95
N ASN A 157 1.76 -26.09 -17.08
CA ASN A 157 1.66 -26.07 -15.63
C ASN A 157 2.22 -24.78 -14.98
N GLU A 158 1.43 -24.17 -14.11
CA GLU A 158 1.90 -23.14 -13.17
C GLU A 158 1.97 -23.70 -11.73
N SER A 159 3.18 -23.65 -11.18
CA SER A 159 3.50 -23.68 -9.77
C SER A 159 2.93 -22.44 -9.09
N GLU A 160 2.29 -22.61 -7.93
CA GLU A 160 1.71 -21.52 -7.12
C GLU A 160 2.78 -20.48 -6.74
N SER A 161 2.87 -19.43 -7.55
CA SER A 161 3.40 -18.13 -7.17
C SER A 161 2.26 -17.26 -6.66
N PHE A 162 2.55 -16.53 -5.59
CA PHE A 162 1.70 -15.49 -5.03
C PHE A 162 1.30 -14.51 -6.14
N VAL A 163 0.01 -14.50 -6.55
CA VAL A 163 -0.51 -13.48 -7.48
C VAL A 163 -0.82 -12.24 -6.65
N PRO A 164 -0.06 -11.14 -6.76
CA PRO A 164 -0.42 -9.89 -6.13
C PRO A 164 -1.71 -9.40 -6.77
N LYS A 165 -2.67 -9.00 -5.95
CA LYS A 165 -3.91 -8.38 -6.43
C LYS A 165 -3.52 -7.10 -7.20
N GLU A 166 -3.99 -6.96 -8.45
CA GLU A 166 -3.79 -5.73 -9.22
C GLU A 166 -4.20 -4.52 -8.37
N PRO A 167 -3.36 -3.48 -8.27
CA PRO A 167 -3.79 -2.23 -7.66
C PRO A 167 -4.87 -1.61 -8.57
N ASP A 168 -6.11 -1.64 -8.11
CA ASP A 168 -7.07 -0.60 -8.48
C ASP A 168 -6.39 0.71 -8.08
N TRP A 169 -6.18 1.67 -9.00
CA TRP A 169 -6.42 3.11 -8.83
C TRP A 169 -5.82 3.87 -10.01
N ASN A 170 -6.65 4.68 -10.67
CA ASN A 170 -6.23 5.69 -11.64
C ASN A 170 -7.03 6.98 -11.43
N HIS A 171 -7.02 7.48 -10.18
CA HIS A 171 -7.87 8.60 -9.77
C HIS A 171 -7.55 9.88 -10.56
N GLU A 172 -6.27 10.09 -10.90
CA GLU A 172 -5.81 11.28 -11.63
C GLU A 172 -6.20 11.26 -13.11
N LYS A 173 -6.06 10.12 -13.81
CA LYS A 173 -6.57 10.03 -15.19
C LYS A 173 -8.09 10.04 -15.23
N MET A 174 -8.78 9.48 -14.24
CA MET A 174 -10.24 9.63 -14.11
C MET A 174 -10.62 11.11 -13.94
N TYR A 175 -9.83 11.90 -13.20
CA TYR A 175 -10.04 13.33 -13.03
C TYR A 175 -9.79 14.14 -14.31
N GLU A 176 -8.68 13.88 -15.03
CA GLU A 176 -8.42 14.47 -16.35
C GLU A 176 -9.51 14.11 -17.36
N LEU A 177 -9.99 12.86 -17.31
CA LEU A 177 -11.08 12.39 -18.13
C LEU A 177 -12.36 13.17 -17.84
N LEU A 178 -12.75 13.27 -16.57
CA LEU A 178 -13.95 14.01 -16.16
C LEU A 178 -13.87 15.50 -16.53
N ASN A 179 -12.68 16.09 -16.52
CA ASN A 179 -12.45 17.49 -16.92
C ASN A 179 -12.38 17.72 -18.44
N SER A 180 -11.93 16.72 -19.20
CA SER A 180 -11.86 16.78 -20.67
C SER A 180 -13.20 16.51 -21.36
N LEU A 181 -14.16 15.94 -20.63
CA LEU A 181 -15.52 15.79 -21.11
C LEU A 181 -16.10 17.18 -21.48
N PRO A 182 -16.78 17.30 -22.63
CA PRO A 182 -17.38 18.57 -23.06
C PRO A 182 -18.37 19.09 -22.01
N GLU A 183 -18.57 20.42 -21.97
CA GLU A 183 -19.56 21.06 -21.08
C GLU A 183 -20.89 20.30 -21.13
N PRO A 184 -21.61 20.19 -19.99
CA PRO A 184 -22.85 19.43 -19.92
C PRO A 184 -23.77 19.85 -21.06
N PRO A 185 -24.28 18.88 -21.84
CA PRO A 185 -24.88 19.20 -23.13
C PRO A 185 -26.14 20.06 -22.95
N LYS A 186 -26.23 21.11 -23.76
CA LYS A 186 -27.34 22.07 -23.74
C LYS A 186 -28.53 21.54 -24.54
N VAL A 187 -29.74 21.87 -24.11
CA VAL A 187 -30.97 21.58 -24.86
C VAL A 187 -31.10 22.65 -25.95
N GLY A 188 -30.53 22.37 -27.12
CA GLY A 188 -30.34 23.40 -28.16
C GLY A 188 -29.34 24.46 -27.71
N ASN A 189 -29.75 25.74 -27.66
CA ASN A 189 -28.94 26.85 -27.15
C ASN A 189 -29.26 27.24 -25.70
N MET A 190 -30.16 26.50 -25.04
CA MET A 190 -30.63 26.82 -23.69
C MET A 190 -29.89 25.95 -22.68
N ASP A 191 -29.53 26.53 -21.54
CA ASP A 191 -29.09 25.73 -20.40
C ASP A 191 -30.25 24.84 -19.92
N ILE A 192 -29.92 23.79 -19.16
CA ILE A 192 -30.89 22.80 -18.70
C ILE A 192 -32.03 23.46 -17.88
N ASN A 193 -31.73 24.51 -17.11
CA ASN A 193 -32.69 25.24 -16.28
C ASN A 193 -33.63 26.11 -17.13
N GLU A 194 -33.10 26.71 -18.20
CA GLU A 194 -33.84 27.55 -19.14
C GLU A 194 -34.73 26.69 -20.05
N ALA A 195 -34.23 25.52 -20.47
CA ALA A 195 -34.97 24.53 -21.23
C ALA A 195 -36.14 23.96 -20.42
N GLN A 196 -35.93 23.65 -19.13
CA GLN A 196 -36.97 23.18 -18.22
C GLN A 196 -38.12 24.19 -18.05
N LYS A 197 -37.82 25.49 -18.11
CA LYS A 197 -38.82 26.57 -17.99
C LYS A 197 -39.62 26.80 -19.29
N LYS A 198 -39.03 26.51 -20.45
CA LYS A 198 -39.60 26.85 -21.77
C LYS A 198 -40.23 25.67 -22.51
N LEU A 199 -39.76 24.45 -22.29
CA LEU A 199 -40.30 23.25 -22.94
C LEU A 199 -41.46 22.63 -22.16
N SER A 200 -42.33 21.94 -22.87
CA SER A 200 -43.34 21.09 -22.22
C SER A 200 -42.68 19.89 -21.53
N LYS A 201 -43.37 19.31 -20.54
CA LYS A 201 -42.86 18.21 -19.71
C LYS A 201 -42.36 17.02 -20.55
N ASP A 202 -43.12 16.66 -21.58
CA ASP A 202 -42.82 15.49 -22.44
C ASP A 202 -41.71 15.77 -23.45
N GLU A 203 -41.58 17.03 -23.89
CA GLU A 203 -40.48 17.45 -24.77
C GLU A 203 -39.16 17.56 -24.01
N PHE A 204 -39.19 18.15 -22.82
CA PHE A 204 -38.02 18.22 -21.93
C PHE A 204 -37.51 16.82 -21.58
N ARG A 205 -38.41 15.90 -21.20
CA ARG A 205 -38.04 14.51 -20.85
C ARG A 205 -37.39 13.77 -22.01
N ARG A 206 -37.94 13.88 -23.23
CA ARG A 206 -37.34 13.25 -24.42
C ARG A 206 -35.95 13.79 -24.71
N GLU A 207 -35.78 15.10 -24.56
CA GLU A 207 -34.49 15.75 -24.81
C GLU A 207 -33.45 15.38 -23.76
N ILE A 208 -33.81 15.32 -22.47
CA ILE A 208 -32.91 14.87 -21.40
C ILE A 208 -32.51 13.41 -21.57
N ILE A 209 -33.44 12.51 -21.92
CA ILE A 209 -33.09 11.10 -22.19
C ILE A 209 -32.10 10.98 -23.35
N ARG A 210 -32.28 11.79 -24.41
CA ARG A 210 -31.35 11.85 -25.54
C ARG A 210 -29.97 12.32 -25.09
N LEU A 211 -29.91 13.39 -24.31
CA LEU A 211 -28.67 13.95 -23.78
C LEU A 211 -27.95 12.99 -22.80
N TRP A 212 -28.69 12.31 -21.94
CA TRP A 212 -28.16 11.31 -21.03
C TRP A 212 -27.52 10.13 -21.78
N LYS A 213 -28.19 9.62 -22.82
CA LYS A 213 -27.63 8.56 -23.68
C LYS A 213 -26.36 9.00 -24.39
N ASN A 214 -26.33 10.23 -24.90
CA ASN A 214 -25.13 10.78 -25.52
C ASN A 214 -24.00 10.93 -24.49
N ARG A 215 -24.30 11.42 -23.27
CA ARG A 215 -23.30 11.58 -22.21
C ARG A 215 -22.76 10.24 -21.70
N GLN A 216 -23.60 9.21 -21.59
CA GLN A 216 -23.20 7.84 -21.25
C GLN A 216 -22.30 7.26 -22.35
N ALA A 217 -22.58 7.55 -23.62
CA ALA A 217 -21.69 7.17 -24.72
C ALA A 217 -20.34 7.93 -24.67
N ASP A 218 -20.36 9.23 -24.39
CA ASP A 218 -19.14 10.03 -24.22
C ASP A 218 -18.30 9.52 -23.04
N LEU A 219 -18.92 9.23 -21.90
CA LEU A 219 -18.27 8.65 -20.72
C LEU A 219 -17.67 7.28 -21.02
N LYS A 220 -18.38 6.44 -21.78
CA LYS A 220 -17.87 5.14 -22.20
C LYS A 220 -16.67 5.28 -23.13
N LEU A 221 -16.75 6.16 -24.13
CA LEU A 221 -15.63 6.44 -25.04
C LEU A 221 -14.43 7.02 -24.28
N ALA A 222 -14.69 7.87 -23.29
CA ALA A 222 -13.68 8.47 -22.44
C ALA A 222 -13.02 7.40 -21.55
N LEU A 223 -13.81 6.51 -20.93
CA LEU A 223 -13.31 5.40 -20.13
C LEU A 223 -12.50 4.41 -20.99
N ASP A 224 -12.97 4.10 -22.19
CA ASP A 224 -12.26 3.27 -23.17
C ASP A 224 -10.97 3.95 -23.70
N ALA A 225 -10.87 5.28 -23.60
CA ALA A 225 -9.69 6.07 -23.95
C ALA A 225 -8.67 6.21 -22.81
N LEU A 226 -9.01 5.79 -21.58
CA LEU A 226 -8.02 5.67 -20.51
C LEU A 226 -7.03 4.58 -20.89
N GLN A 227 -5.78 4.99 -21.05
CA GLN A 227 -4.68 4.08 -21.32
C GLN A 227 -4.60 3.03 -20.20
N ASN A 228 -4.84 1.78 -20.58
CA ASN A 228 -4.55 0.64 -19.72
C ASN A 228 -3.02 0.50 -19.66
N ASP A 229 -2.41 1.02 -18.60
CA ASP A 229 -0.96 1.11 -18.47
C ASP A 229 -0.29 -0.27 -18.47
N SER A 230 -0.95 -1.31 -17.93
CA SER A 230 -0.42 -2.68 -17.97
C SER A 230 -0.35 -3.21 -19.39
N LYS A 231 -1.41 -2.98 -20.18
CA LYS A 231 -1.43 -3.33 -21.59
C LYS A 231 -0.39 -2.52 -22.38
N TYR A 232 -0.28 -1.22 -22.13
CA TYR A 232 0.66 -0.37 -22.84
C TYR A 232 2.12 -0.75 -22.57
N GLN A 233 2.51 -0.91 -21.31
CA GLN A 233 3.87 -1.32 -20.97
C GLN A 233 4.15 -2.75 -21.48
N GLY A 234 3.16 -3.65 -21.45
CA GLY A 234 3.27 -4.97 -22.07
C GLY A 234 3.47 -4.92 -23.59
N GLU A 235 2.75 -4.04 -24.28
CA GLU A 235 2.94 -3.79 -25.73
C GLU A 235 4.33 -3.21 -26.03
N LEU A 236 4.85 -2.31 -25.18
CA LEU A 236 6.22 -1.81 -25.31
C LEU A 236 7.24 -2.95 -25.21
N ILE A 237 7.13 -3.84 -24.21
CA ILE A 237 8.02 -5.00 -24.06
C ILE A 237 7.91 -5.94 -25.28
N HIS A 238 6.69 -6.21 -25.75
CA HIS A 238 6.48 -7.03 -26.96
C HIS A 238 7.15 -6.41 -28.19
N SER A 239 6.91 -5.13 -28.46
CA SER A 239 7.54 -4.41 -29.57
C SER A 239 9.06 -4.35 -29.45
N PHE A 240 9.61 -4.35 -28.23
CA PHE A 240 11.05 -4.42 -28.02
C PHE A 240 11.63 -5.75 -28.52
N HIS A 241 10.97 -6.87 -28.23
CA HIS A 241 11.38 -8.19 -28.70
C HIS A 241 11.23 -8.31 -30.22
N GLU A 242 10.14 -7.82 -30.81
CA GLU A 242 9.95 -7.78 -32.26
C GLU A 242 11.05 -6.98 -32.97
N ALA A 243 11.35 -5.77 -32.48
CA ALA A 243 12.43 -4.95 -33.01
C ALA A 243 13.80 -5.67 -32.88
N GLY A 244 14.01 -6.42 -31.79
CA GLY A 244 15.20 -7.25 -31.60
C GLY A 244 15.34 -8.37 -32.63
N LEU A 245 14.24 -9.06 -32.96
CA LEU A 245 14.21 -10.10 -34.00
C LEU A 245 14.51 -9.54 -35.39
N GLU A 246 14.08 -8.30 -35.66
CA GLU A 246 14.34 -7.57 -36.90
C GLU A 246 15.73 -6.89 -36.93
N GLY A 247 16.49 -6.91 -35.82
CA GLY A 247 17.80 -6.28 -35.70
C GLY A 247 17.75 -4.75 -35.66
N LYS A 248 16.60 -4.17 -35.28
CA LYS A 248 16.37 -2.72 -35.23
C LYS A 248 16.71 -2.13 -33.87
N VAL A 249 18.00 -1.99 -33.61
CA VAL A 249 18.52 -1.51 -32.30
C VAL A 249 18.00 -0.12 -31.93
N GLU A 250 17.88 0.79 -32.90
CA GLU A 250 17.40 2.15 -32.64
C GLU A 250 15.94 2.18 -32.19
N GLU A 251 15.09 1.27 -32.68
CA GLU A 251 13.71 1.12 -32.19
C GLU A 251 13.69 0.55 -30.77
N GLN A 252 14.55 -0.43 -30.46
CA GLN A 252 14.71 -0.96 -29.11
C GLN A 252 15.13 0.11 -28.10
N LEU A 253 16.04 1.02 -28.48
CA LEU A 253 16.49 2.12 -27.62
C LEU A 253 15.36 3.12 -27.34
N VAL A 254 14.56 3.48 -28.35
CA VAL A 254 13.38 4.35 -28.18
C VAL A 254 12.36 3.72 -27.26
N ILE A 255 12.19 2.39 -27.32
CA ILE A 255 11.27 1.68 -26.43
C ILE A 255 11.76 1.69 -24.98
N LEU A 256 13.06 1.45 -24.74
CA LEU A 256 13.63 1.54 -23.40
C LEU A 256 13.56 2.96 -22.83
N GLU A 257 13.67 3.99 -23.66
CA GLU A 257 13.45 5.39 -23.25
C GLU A 257 12.00 5.64 -22.81
N LYS A 258 11.03 5.10 -23.55
CA LYS A 258 9.61 5.15 -23.15
C LYS A 258 9.37 4.40 -21.84
N LEU A 259 9.90 3.19 -21.71
CA LEU A 259 9.79 2.42 -20.46
C LEU A 259 10.41 3.18 -19.28
N GLU A 260 11.53 3.87 -19.48
CA GLU A 260 12.11 4.70 -18.43
C GLU A 260 11.17 5.84 -18.03
N TRP A 261 10.54 6.51 -18.99
CA TRP A 261 9.56 7.56 -18.71
C TRP A 261 8.38 7.03 -17.90
N GLU A 262 7.88 5.84 -18.23
CA GLU A 262 6.75 5.23 -17.51
C GLU A 262 7.10 4.86 -16.07
N VAL A 263 8.30 4.34 -15.80
CA VAL A 263 8.71 3.95 -14.43
C VAL A 263 9.22 5.12 -13.57
N GLN A 264 9.07 6.37 -14.02
CA GLN A 264 9.21 7.54 -13.16
C GLN A 264 8.04 7.67 -12.18
N ASP A 265 6.90 7.11 -12.54
CA ASP A 265 5.68 7.05 -11.74
C ASP A 265 5.68 5.76 -10.89
N LEU A 266 5.38 5.90 -9.60
CA LEU A 266 5.43 4.81 -8.62
C LEU A 266 4.39 3.73 -8.94
N ASP A 267 3.17 4.13 -9.32
CA ASP A 267 2.07 3.20 -9.60
C ASP A 267 2.37 2.39 -10.87
N LYS A 268 2.92 3.08 -11.88
CA LYS A 268 3.36 2.45 -13.12
C LYS A 268 4.58 1.56 -12.94
N THR A 269 5.43 1.84 -11.95
CA THR A 269 6.54 0.95 -11.59
C THR A 269 6.04 -0.34 -10.95
N HIS A 270 4.96 -0.29 -10.17
CA HIS A 270 4.30 -1.49 -9.67
C HIS A 270 3.71 -2.33 -10.81
N ILE A 271 3.06 -1.70 -11.79
CA ILE A 271 2.57 -2.38 -13.01
C ILE A 271 3.74 -3.01 -13.77
N PHE A 272 4.83 -2.25 -13.95
CA PHE A 272 6.03 -2.72 -14.62
C PHE A 272 6.60 -3.97 -13.94
N HIS A 273 6.64 -4.00 -12.60
CA HIS A 273 7.01 -5.21 -11.87
C HIS A 273 6.04 -6.37 -12.11
N TYR A 274 4.73 -6.11 -11.99
CA TYR A 274 3.67 -7.12 -12.14
C TYR A 274 3.72 -7.85 -13.49
N ILE A 275 4.03 -7.13 -14.58
CA ILE A 275 4.16 -7.72 -15.92
C ILE A 275 5.54 -8.35 -16.19
N GLY A 276 6.40 -8.52 -15.18
CA GLY A 276 7.74 -9.10 -15.32
C GLY A 276 8.81 -8.14 -15.86
N GLY A 277 8.59 -6.83 -15.75
CA GLY A 277 9.48 -5.80 -16.27
C GLY A 277 10.90 -5.83 -15.70
N PHE A 278 11.06 -6.20 -14.41
CA PHE A 278 12.39 -6.35 -13.78
C PHE A 278 13.18 -7.53 -14.35
N ASP A 279 12.51 -8.65 -14.65
CA ASP A 279 13.14 -9.80 -15.32
C ASP A 279 13.53 -9.45 -16.76
N PHE A 280 12.67 -8.70 -17.45
CA PHE A 280 12.94 -8.17 -18.79
C PHE A 280 14.21 -7.29 -18.81
N VAL A 281 14.32 -6.28 -17.93
CA VAL A 281 15.51 -5.40 -17.93
C VAL A 281 16.77 -6.13 -17.46
N LEU A 282 16.65 -7.14 -16.59
CA LEU A 282 17.77 -8.00 -16.21
C LEU A 282 18.33 -8.76 -17.41
N GLU A 283 17.48 -9.29 -18.28
CA GLU A 283 17.90 -9.93 -19.53
C GLU A 283 18.68 -8.93 -20.40
N GLN A 284 18.18 -7.69 -20.50
CA GLN A 284 18.80 -6.64 -21.32
C GLN A 284 20.14 -6.12 -20.76
N LEU A 285 20.46 -6.35 -19.48
CA LEU A 285 21.81 -6.10 -18.96
C LEU A 285 22.89 -6.95 -19.64
N ASN A 286 22.49 -8.02 -20.35
CA ASN A 286 23.38 -8.92 -21.10
C ASN A 286 23.32 -8.71 -22.61
N ALA A 287 22.65 -7.66 -23.08
CA ALA A 287 22.55 -7.37 -24.49
C ALA A 287 23.95 -7.23 -25.13
N SER A 288 24.09 -7.72 -26.36
CA SER A 288 25.34 -7.59 -27.13
C SER A 288 25.68 -6.14 -27.46
N ASP A 289 24.67 -5.29 -27.59
CA ASP A 289 24.85 -3.84 -27.76
C ASP A 289 24.88 -3.14 -26.39
N LEU A 290 26.00 -2.50 -26.09
CA LEU A 290 26.20 -1.79 -24.83
C LEU A 290 25.23 -0.62 -24.63
N ARG A 291 24.68 -0.05 -25.71
CA ARG A 291 23.69 1.03 -25.63
C ARG A 291 22.38 0.51 -25.03
N ILE A 292 21.98 -0.71 -25.39
CA ILE A 292 20.78 -1.38 -24.83
C ILE A 292 21.01 -1.65 -23.34
N ALA A 293 22.16 -2.25 -22.99
CA ALA A 293 22.51 -2.51 -21.60
C ALA A 293 22.57 -1.22 -20.75
N ALA A 294 23.11 -0.14 -21.32
CA ALA A 294 23.12 1.17 -20.69
C ALA A 294 21.70 1.72 -20.46
N SER A 295 20.81 1.63 -21.46
CA SER A 295 19.42 2.06 -21.32
C SER A 295 18.63 1.21 -20.32
N ALA A 296 18.87 -0.11 -20.25
CA ALA A 296 18.29 -0.97 -19.22
C ALA A 296 18.72 -0.55 -17.80
N CYS A 297 20.00 -0.22 -17.60
CA CYS A 297 20.46 0.36 -16.33
C CYS A 297 19.73 1.67 -15.99
N TRP A 298 19.40 2.49 -16.99
CA TRP A 298 18.64 3.72 -16.78
C TRP A 298 17.24 3.44 -16.23
N VAL A 299 16.50 2.54 -16.88
CA VAL A 299 15.15 2.12 -16.47
C VAL A 299 15.18 1.60 -15.03
N ILE A 300 16.11 0.70 -14.71
CA ILE A 300 16.28 0.16 -13.35
C ILE A 300 16.54 1.28 -12.34
N GLY A 301 17.49 2.17 -12.65
CA GLY A 301 17.87 3.25 -11.75
C GLY A 301 16.74 4.24 -11.50
N THR A 302 15.91 4.52 -12.51
CA THR A 302 14.72 5.37 -12.39
C THR A 302 13.62 4.69 -11.57
N ALA A 303 13.29 3.43 -11.88
CA ALA A 303 12.29 2.65 -11.13
C ALA A 303 12.61 2.53 -9.63
N CYS A 304 13.89 2.44 -9.27
CA CYS A 304 14.34 2.29 -7.88
C CYS A 304 14.60 3.63 -7.16
N LYS A 305 14.51 4.77 -7.86
CA LYS A 305 14.91 6.09 -7.35
C LYS A 305 13.88 6.58 -6.33
N TYR A 306 14.11 6.27 -5.06
CA TYR A 306 13.24 6.58 -3.91
C TYR A 306 11.99 5.70 -3.77
N TYR A 307 12.05 4.46 -4.25
CA TYR A 307 10.94 3.52 -4.07
C TYR A 307 11.42 2.19 -3.48
N ASP A 308 11.17 2.00 -2.19
CA ASP A 308 11.68 0.87 -1.41
C ASP A 308 11.21 -0.49 -1.95
N ASP A 309 9.96 -0.62 -2.41
CA ASP A 309 9.46 -1.87 -2.96
C ASP A 309 10.17 -2.21 -4.28
N ALA A 310 10.34 -1.24 -5.18
CA ALA A 310 11.06 -1.44 -6.43
C ALA A 310 12.53 -1.80 -6.21
N GLN A 311 13.18 -1.26 -5.18
CA GLN A 311 14.52 -1.69 -4.79
C GLN A 311 14.54 -3.17 -4.38
N VAL A 312 13.55 -3.62 -3.59
CA VAL A 312 13.42 -5.03 -3.19
C VAL A 312 13.18 -5.91 -4.42
N TRP A 313 12.27 -5.54 -5.32
CA TRP A 313 11.97 -6.29 -6.54
C TRP A 313 13.19 -6.40 -7.46
N ALA A 314 13.97 -5.33 -7.64
CA ALA A 314 15.22 -5.38 -8.40
C ALA A 314 16.26 -6.32 -7.75
N ILE A 315 16.33 -6.33 -6.42
CA ILE A 315 17.22 -7.24 -5.67
C ILE A 315 16.78 -8.69 -5.85
N ASP A 316 15.47 -8.97 -5.76
CA ASP A 316 14.90 -10.31 -5.90
C ASP A 316 15.04 -10.85 -7.32
N ALA A 317 14.92 -10.00 -8.34
CA ALA A 317 15.23 -10.34 -9.72
C ALA A 317 16.73 -10.67 -9.92
N GLY A 318 17.62 -10.23 -9.02
CA GLY A 318 19.06 -10.49 -9.14
C GLY A 318 19.82 -9.45 -9.98
N VAL A 319 19.31 -8.23 -10.05
CA VAL A 319 19.92 -7.11 -10.80
C VAL A 319 21.28 -6.70 -10.23
N MET A 320 21.42 -6.64 -8.90
CA MET A 320 22.61 -6.10 -8.24
C MET A 320 23.94 -6.80 -8.64
N PRO A 321 24.06 -8.14 -8.56
CA PRO A 321 25.26 -8.84 -9.04
C PRO A 321 25.64 -8.51 -10.49
N ARG A 322 24.63 -8.32 -11.35
CA ARG A 322 24.86 -8.09 -12.78
C ARG A 322 25.34 -6.67 -13.06
N LEU A 323 24.81 -5.68 -12.36
CA LEU A 323 25.31 -4.30 -12.41
C LEU A 323 26.77 -4.22 -11.93
N LEU A 324 27.12 -4.92 -10.85
CA LEU A 324 28.49 -4.95 -10.33
C LEU A 324 29.46 -5.62 -11.31
N GLN A 325 29.03 -6.69 -11.98
CA GLN A 325 29.82 -7.31 -13.03
C GLN A 325 30.07 -6.37 -14.22
N GLN A 326 29.10 -5.53 -14.60
CA GLN A 326 29.31 -4.52 -15.65
C GLN A 326 30.35 -3.46 -15.23
N LEU A 327 30.47 -3.14 -13.94
CA LEU A 327 31.54 -2.28 -13.44
C LEU A 327 32.90 -2.98 -13.47
N ALA A 328 32.95 -4.28 -13.15
CA ALA A 328 34.18 -5.05 -13.00
C ALA A 328 34.88 -5.44 -14.33
N VAL A 329 34.24 -5.24 -15.49
CA VAL A 329 34.86 -5.56 -16.80
C VAL A 329 36.13 -4.73 -16.95
N GLU A 330 37.30 -5.35 -16.80
CA GLU A 330 38.59 -4.66 -16.86
C GLU A 330 38.83 -4.14 -18.28
N SER A 331 38.96 -2.83 -18.41
CA SER A 331 39.21 -2.16 -19.68
C SER A 331 40.66 -2.45 -20.13
N SER A 332 40.92 -3.60 -20.77
CA SER A 332 42.10 -3.75 -21.63
C SER A 332 41.90 -2.86 -22.87
N ILE A 333 42.07 -1.55 -22.70
CA ILE A 333 41.88 -0.55 -23.75
C ILE A 333 43.03 -0.71 -24.74
N THR A 334 42.81 -1.55 -25.75
CA THR A 334 43.56 -1.58 -27.01
C THR A 334 42.59 -1.52 -28.21
N SER A 335 41.40 -0.94 -28.04
CA SER A 335 40.48 -0.71 -29.17
C SER A 335 40.67 0.71 -29.71
N ASP A 336 41.05 0.81 -30.98
CA ASP A 336 41.21 2.06 -31.74
C ASP A 336 39.86 2.77 -32.05
N ASN A 337 38.73 2.25 -31.55
CA ASN A 337 37.39 2.76 -31.87
C ASN A 337 36.81 3.62 -30.73
N GLN A 338 36.77 4.94 -30.97
CA GLN A 338 36.29 5.96 -30.03
C GLN A 338 34.81 5.77 -29.62
N ASP A 339 33.94 5.30 -30.53
CA ASP A 339 32.50 5.14 -30.26
C ASP A 339 32.22 3.98 -29.30
N GLN A 340 33.02 2.92 -29.39
CA GLN A 340 32.93 1.78 -28.48
C GLN A 340 33.36 2.17 -27.06
N GLN A 341 34.39 3.01 -26.93
CA GLN A 341 34.83 3.52 -25.62
C GLN A 341 33.75 4.41 -24.99
N LEU A 342 33.10 5.29 -25.76
CA LEU A 342 32.01 6.13 -25.27
C LEU A 342 30.84 5.29 -24.74
N SER A 343 30.47 4.23 -25.46
CA SER A 343 29.37 3.32 -25.05
C SER A 343 29.68 2.55 -23.76
N ILE A 344 30.94 2.14 -23.56
CA ILE A 344 31.38 1.48 -22.32
C ILE A 344 31.23 2.44 -21.13
N TRP A 345 31.69 3.69 -21.27
CA TRP A 345 31.58 4.68 -20.20
C TRP A 345 30.14 5.07 -19.91
N GLU A 346 29.30 5.14 -20.93
CA GLU A 346 27.86 5.40 -20.75
C GLU A 346 27.17 4.28 -19.97
N ALA A 347 27.44 3.01 -20.33
CA ALA A 347 26.92 1.86 -19.60
C ALA A 347 27.34 1.86 -18.13
N ARG A 348 28.64 2.09 -17.84
CA ARG A 348 29.16 2.19 -16.46
C ARG A 348 28.55 3.34 -15.67
N LYS A 349 28.40 4.52 -16.30
CA LYS A 349 27.76 5.69 -15.68
C LYS A 349 26.33 5.38 -15.25
N LYS A 350 25.54 4.73 -16.12
CA LYS A 350 24.15 4.38 -15.85
C LYS A 350 24.03 3.21 -14.86
N ALA A 351 24.95 2.25 -14.89
CA ALA A 351 25.04 1.19 -13.89
C ALA A 351 25.34 1.74 -12.50
N LEU A 352 26.25 2.72 -12.38
CA LEU A 352 26.51 3.42 -11.11
C LEU A 352 25.25 4.10 -10.58
N TYR A 353 24.50 4.79 -11.44
CA TYR A 353 23.21 5.39 -11.06
C TYR A 353 22.22 4.34 -10.53
N ALA A 354 22.08 3.21 -11.23
CA ALA A 354 21.20 2.13 -10.79
C ALA A 354 21.61 1.54 -9.44
N ILE A 355 22.91 1.30 -9.24
CA ILE A 355 23.44 0.79 -7.96
C ILE A 355 23.17 1.79 -6.83
N THR A 356 23.43 3.09 -7.06
CA THR A 356 23.13 4.13 -6.06
C THR A 356 21.64 4.15 -5.71
N SER A 357 20.74 4.09 -6.70
CA SER A 357 19.29 4.04 -6.46
C SER A 357 18.86 2.81 -5.65
N ILE A 358 19.44 1.63 -5.93
CA ILE A 358 19.11 0.37 -5.24
C ILE A 358 19.66 0.32 -3.80
N MET A 359 20.81 0.97 -3.53
CA MET A 359 21.49 0.89 -2.22
C MET A 359 20.95 1.85 -1.16
N ARG A 360 20.22 2.90 -1.56
CA ARG A 360 19.68 3.91 -0.63
C ARG A 360 18.70 3.26 0.35
N SER A 361 18.91 3.47 1.65
CA SER A 361 18.11 2.88 2.74
C SER A 361 17.94 1.35 2.75
N GLN A 362 18.63 0.60 1.89
CA GLN A 362 18.40 -0.84 1.71
C GLN A 362 19.61 -1.69 2.13
N ASP A 363 19.53 -2.28 3.34
CA ASP A 363 20.63 -3.05 3.94
C ASP A 363 20.96 -4.32 3.15
N ARG A 364 19.97 -4.95 2.50
CA ARG A 364 20.20 -6.15 1.67
C ARG A 364 21.02 -5.83 0.42
N ALA A 365 20.77 -4.68 -0.22
CA ALA A 365 21.55 -4.20 -1.35
C ALA A 365 23.02 -3.98 -0.97
N ARG A 366 23.27 -3.36 0.19
CA ARG A 366 24.63 -3.12 0.71
C ARG A 366 25.39 -4.41 0.98
N LYS A 367 24.72 -5.42 1.53
CA LYS A 367 25.32 -6.75 1.75
C LYS A 367 25.76 -7.37 0.43
N LEU A 368 24.92 -7.30 -0.60
CA LEU A 368 25.29 -7.77 -1.94
C LEU A 368 26.44 -6.95 -2.52
N PHE A 369 26.42 -5.61 -2.38
CA PHE A 369 27.51 -4.75 -2.84
C PHE A 369 28.86 -5.15 -2.22
N LEU A 370 28.91 -5.36 -0.91
CA LEU A 370 30.11 -5.84 -0.20
C LEU A 370 30.51 -7.26 -0.63
N GLN A 371 29.54 -8.16 -0.84
CA GLN A 371 29.80 -9.55 -1.21
C GLN A 371 30.50 -9.68 -2.58
N PHE A 372 30.27 -8.73 -3.49
CA PHE A 372 30.83 -8.71 -4.83
C PHE A 372 31.99 -7.69 -4.98
N ASP A 373 32.70 -7.39 -3.89
CA ASP A 373 33.84 -6.45 -3.86
C ASP A 373 33.52 -5.07 -4.47
N GLY A 374 32.29 -4.59 -4.24
CA GLY A 374 31.76 -3.36 -4.84
C GLY A 374 32.62 -2.13 -4.52
N GLU A 375 33.21 -2.02 -3.33
CA GLU A 375 34.08 -0.88 -3.03
C GLU A 375 35.31 -0.87 -3.94
N ARG A 376 35.93 -2.03 -4.17
CA ARG A 376 37.10 -2.11 -5.05
C ARG A 376 36.73 -1.78 -6.50
N ALA A 377 35.58 -2.27 -6.97
CA ALA A 377 35.05 -1.98 -8.30
C ALA A 377 34.73 -0.48 -8.47
N LEU A 378 34.31 0.21 -7.42
CA LEU A 378 34.05 1.66 -7.45
C LEU A 378 35.36 2.47 -7.49
N GLY A 379 36.36 2.04 -6.70
CA GLY A 379 37.64 2.73 -6.58
C GLY A 379 38.37 2.92 -7.91
N GLN A 380 38.25 1.97 -8.85
CA GLN A 380 38.94 2.02 -10.15
C GLN A 380 38.62 3.28 -10.98
N PHE A 381 37.46 3.92 -10.74
CA PHE A 381 37.05 5.10 -11.50
C PHE A 381 37.79 6.38 -11.08
N PHE A 382 38.32 6.47 -9.86
CA PHE A 382 39.03 7.66 -9.38
C PHE A 382 40.47 7.79 -9.90
N GLY A 383 40.87 6.96 -10.87
CA GLY A 383 42.14 7.05 -11.59
C GLY A 383 42.02 7.83 -12.91
N GLY A 384 43.15 8.29 -13.46
CA GLY A 384 43.21 9.21 -14.62
C GLY A 384 42.65 8.69 -15.96
N SER A 385 42.09 7.48 -16.02
CA SER A 385 41.50 6.91 -17.23
C SER A 385 39.98 7.10 -17.37
N ALA A 386 39.26 7.35 -16.27
CA ALA A 386 37.79 7.49 -16.32
C ALA A 386 37.36 8.94 -16.57
N PRO A 387 36.30 9.19 -17.36
CA PRO A 387 35.79 10.53 -17.59
C PRO A 387 35.09 11.09 -16.33
N TYR A 388 35.10 12.42 -16.20
CA TYR A 388 34.51 13.15 -15.06
C TYR A 388 33.08 12.71 -14.72
N ASN A 389 32.22 12.53 -15.72
CA ASN A 389 30.81 12.15 -15.55
C ASN A 389 30.62 10.76 -14.92
N VAL A 390 31.59 9.86 -15.05
CA VAL A 390 31.60 8.55 -14.36
C VAL A 390 32.15 8.72 -12.95
N GLN A 391 33.22 9.49 -12.78
CA GLN A 391 33.83 9.76 -11.47
C GLN A 391 32.86 10.43 -10.50
N ILE A 392 32.09 11.44 -10.95
CA ILE A 392 31.10 12.11 -10.10
C ILE A 392 29.96 11.18 -9.70
N LYS A 393 29.52 10.27 -10.58
CA LYS A 393 28.51 9.26 -10.23
C LYS A 393 29.04 8.24 -9.23
N ALA A 394 30.32 7.88 -9.32
CA ALA A 394 30.96 7.07 -8.31
C ALA A 394 31.04 7.79 -6.96
N LEU A 395 31.34 9.10 -6.97
CA LEU A 395 31.35 9.93 -5.77
C LEU A 395 29.97 10.01 -5.11
N PHE A 396 28.88 10.12 -5.87
CA PHE A 396 27.52 10.14 -5.32
C PHE A 396 27.17 8.89 -4.52
N LEU A 397 27.64 7.71 -4.93
CA LEU A 397 27.45 6.49 -4.15
C LEU A 397 28.18 6.58 -2.80
N VAL A 398 29.42 7.07 -2.80
CA VAL A 398 30.21 7.27 -1.57
C VAL A 398 29.54 8.31 -0.67
N HIS A 399 29.16 9.45 -1.23
CA HIS A 399 28.43 10.52 -0.57
C HIS A 399 27.17 10.01 0.14
N ASP A 400 26.27 9.37 -0.62
CA ASP A 400 24.99 8.89 -0.09
C ASP A 400 25.19 7.88 1.04
N THR A 401 26.21 7.02 0.93
CA THR A 401 26.55 6.04 1.97
C THR A 401 27.05 6.70 3.24
N LEU A 402 27.97 7.67 3.13
CA LEU A 402 28.57 8.35 4.27
C LEU A 402 27.58 9.29 4.98
N VAL A 403 26.76 10.02 4.22
CA VAL A 403 25.72 10.89 4.78
C VAL A 403 24.64 10.07 5.48
N GLU A 404 24.25 8.92 4.92
CA GLU A 404 23.31 8.03 5.61
C GLU A 404 23.92 7.40 6.87
N ALA A 405 25.21 7.04 6.84
CA ALA A 405 25.90 6.53 8.03
C ALA A 405 25.95 7.57 9.16
N GLU A 406 26.20 8.85 8.83
CA GLU A 406 26.22 9.93 9.82
C GLU A 406 24.81 10.24 10.36
N SER A 407 23.77 10.20 9.52
CA SER A 407 22.39 10.41 9.98
C SER A 407 21.89 9.28 10.89
N LYS A 408 22.38 8.05 10.69
CA LYS A 408 22.06 6.87 11.50
C LYS A 408 23.12 6.54 12.55
N LYS A 409 24.01 7.46 12.91
CA LYS A 409 25.18 7.18 13.79
C LYS A 409 24.82 6.56 15.15
N SER A 410 23.68 6.91 15.74
CA SER A 410 23.18 6.31 17.00
C SER A 410 22.69 4.86 16.84
N GLU A 411 22.30 4.48 15.63
CA GLU A 411 21.71 3.19 15.30
C GLU A 411 22.58 2.39 14.32
N ILE A 412 23.77 2.86 13.97
CA ILE A 412 24.61 2.23 12.93
C ILE A 412 24.95 0.76 13.25
N ALA A 413 24.93 0.39 14.53
CA ALA A 413 25.11 -0.99 15.00
C ALA A 413 23.97 -1.94 14.58
N SER A 414 22.75 -1.44 14.31
CA SER A 414 21.65 -2.22 13.75
C SER A 414 21.78 -2.43 12.23
N HIS A 415 22.70 -1.71 11.58
CA HIS A 415 22.97 -1.73 10.14
C HIS A 415 24.43 -2.18 9.84
N PRO A 416 24.75 -3.48 10.00
CA PRO A 416 26.12 -3.97 9.90
C PRO A 416 26.74 -3.79 8.50
N ALA A 417 25.93 -3.74 7.45
CA ALA A 417 26.42 -3.50 6.09
C ALA A 417 26.77 -2.02 5.86
N LEU A 418 25.95 -1.10 6.37
CA LEU A 418 26.22 0.33 6.33
C LEU A 418 27.48 0.68 7.13
N SER A 419 27.62 0.13 8.34
CA SER A 419 28.81 0.32 9.18
C SER A 419 30.10 -0.10 8.48
N LYS A 420 30.09 -1.25 7.79
CA LYS A 420 31.27 -1.74 7.05
C LYS A 420 31.63 -0.85 5.85
N LEU A 421 30.62 -0.33 5.15
CA LEU A 421 30.86 0.59 4.03
C LEU A 421 31.37 1.95 4.50
N ASP A 422 30.84 2.47 5.62
CA ASP A 422 31.36 3.69 6.24
C ASP A 422 32.85 3.56 6.58
N GLU A 423 33.22 2.47 7.25
CA GLU A 423 34.62 2.15 7.55
C GLU A 423 35.47 2.02 6.27
N ALA A 424 34.97 1.32 5.24
CA ALA A 424 35.69 1.12 3.99
C ALA A 424 35.97 2.45 3.26
N PHE A 425 34.96 3.32 3.14
CA PHE A 425 35.08 4.62 2.48
C PHE A 425 35.86 5.67 3.30
N LYS A 426 36.20 5.38 4.55
CA LYS A 426 37.07 6.20 5.41
C LYS A 426 38.52 5.69 5.49
N THR A 427 38.89 4.66 4.72
CA THR A 427 40.28 4.20 4.63
C THR A 427 41.18 5.22 3.91
N GLY A 428 42.48 5.23 4.23
CA GLY A 428 43.43 6.18 3.65
C GLY A 428 43.45 6.22 2.12
N GLU A 429 43.30 5.07 1.46
CA GLU A 429 43.20 5.00 -0.01
C GLU A 429 41.95 5.73 -0.54
N TRP A 430 40.82 5.60 0.15
CA TRP A 430 39.58 6.27 -0.23
C TRP A 430 39.60 7.76 0.07
N CYS A 431 40.22 8.17 1.19
CA CYS A 431 40.50 9.58 1.47
C CYS A 431 41.30 10.23 0.33
N GLU A 432 42.36 9.56 -0.14
CA GLU A 432 43.18 10.06 -1.25
C GLU A 432 42.37 10.18 -2.55
N ARG A 433 41.52 9.20 -2.87
CA ARG A 433 40.66 9.23 -4.07
C ARG A 433 39.72 10.44 -4.08
N VAL A 434 39.02 10.70 -2.97
CA VAL A 434 38.04 11.81 -2.88
C VAL A 434 38.73 13.17 -2.92
N VAL A 435 39.87 13.31 -2.23
CA VAL A 435 40.67 14.56 -2.27
C VAL A 435 41.22 14.83 -3.66
N ASN A 436 41.81 13.82 -4.30
CA ASN A 436 42.34 13.97 -5.66
C ASN A 436 41.24 14.34 -6.67
N PHE A 437 40.04 13.78 -6.52
CA PHE A 437 38.88 14.15 -7.32
C PHE A 437 38.53 15.64 -7.12
N TYR A 438 38.42 16.09 -5.87
CA TYR A 438 38.13 17.49 -5.55
C TYR A 438 39.21 18.42 -6.13
N GLU A 439 40.49 18.15 -5.87
CA GLU A 439 41.60 18.96 -6.40
C GLU A 439 41.58 19.05 -7.93
N THR A 440 41.24 17.96 -8.61
CA THR A 440 41.20 17.91 -10.07
C THR A 440 40.02 18.68 -10.66
N PHE A 441 38.84 18.63 -10.03
CA PHE A 441 37.59 19.09 -10.67
C PHE A 441 36.93 20.30 -10.02
N HIS A 442 37.31 20.72 -8.80
CA HIS A 442 36.59 21.75 -8.03
C HIS A 442 36.30 23.07 -8.77
N GLU A 443 37.18 23.51 -9.69
CA GLU A 443 36.97 24.75 -10.47
C GLU A 443 35.87 24.62 -11.53
N ASN A 444 35.55 23.38 -11.96
CA ASN A 444 34.60 23.09 -13.04
C ASN A 444 33.34 22.37 -12.54
N LEU A 445 33.21 22.15 -11.23
CA LEU A 445 32.00 21.56 -10.65
C LEU A 445 30.86 22.58 -10.68
N VAL A 446 29.65 22.09 -11.03
CA VAL A 446 28.42 22.84 -10.78
C VAL A 446 28.17 22.91 -9.26
N PRO A 447 27.44 23.93 -8.76
CA PRO A 447 27.25 24.14 -7.32
C PRO A 447 26.74 22.91 -6.55
N SER A 448 25.78 22.15 -7.10
CA SER A 448 25.30 20.90 -6.49
C SER A 448 26.44 19.89 -6.29
N HIS A 449 27.12 19.51 -7.38
CA HIS A 449 28.25 18.57 -7.36
C HIS A 449 29.35 18.96 -6.38
N LEU A 450 29.55 20.26 -6.21
CA LEU A 450 30.52 20.80 -5.26
C LEU A 450 30.06 20.63 -3.81
N ILE A 451 28.76 20.82 -3.51
CA ILE A 451 28.17 20.55 -2.20
C ILE A 451 28.37 19.08 -1.84
N GLU A 452 27.98 18.15 -2.72
CA GLU A 452 28.12 16.71 -2.44
C GLU A 452 29.59 16.30 -2.24
N ALA A 453 30.53 16.88 -2.99
CA ALA A 453 31.95 16.64 -2.78
C ALA A 453 32.46 17.17 -1.42
N LEU A 454 32.04 18.37 -1.01
CA LEU A 454 32.42 18.98 0.27
C LEU A 454 31.80 18.24 1.46
N GLU A 455 30.56 17.78 1.34
CA GLU A 455 29.87 16.98 2.36
C GLU A 455 30.54 15.60 2.50
N THR A 456 30.94 14.97 1.39
CA THR A 456 31.74 13.73 1.41
C THR A 456 33.07 13.92 2.16
N LEU A 457 33.81 14.98 1.85
CA LEU A 457 35.06 15.33 2.54
C LEU A 457 34.83 15.62 4.03
N THR A 458 33.69 16.22 4.38
CA THR A 458 33.31 16.51 5.77
C THR A 458 33.05 15.22 6.54
N ALA A 459 32.29 14.29 5.97
CA ALA A 459 32.01 12.99 6.57
C ALA A 459 33.27 12.14 6.75
N GLN A 460 34.30 12.37 5.93
CA GLN A 460 35.61 11.70 6.00
C GLN A 460 36.62 12.38 6.96
N ALA A 461 36.34 13.58 7.46
CA ALA A 461 37.35 14.43 8.10
C ALA A 461 37.94 13.86 9.39
N ASP A 462 37.20 13.03 10.11
CA ASP A 462 37.63 12.38 11.35
C ASP A 462 38.79 11.40 11.11
N MET A 463 38.68 10.53 10.11
CA MET A 463 39.66 9.48 9.80
C MET A 463 40.70 9.91 8.76
N CYS A 464 40.38 10.89 7.90
CA CYS A 464 41.22 11.32 6.78
C CYS A 464 42.12 12.53 7.07
N SER A 465 42.18 13.03 8.32
CA SER A 465 42.91 14.25 8.69
C SER A 465 44.38 14.26 8.20
N SER A 466 45.09 13.13 8.30
CA SER A 466 46.48 13.03 7.84
C SER A 466 46.64 13.19 6.32
N VAL A 467 45.72 12.64 5.52
CA VAL A 467 45.70 12.77 4.06
C VAL A 467 45.35 14.21 3.66
N PHE A 468 44.36 14.79 4.34
CA PHE A 468 43.89 16.16 4.07
C PHE A 468 44.97 17.21 4.38
N GLN A 469 45.78 16.98 5.42
CA GLN A 469 46.95 17.81 5.74
C GLN A 469 48.03 17.71 4.66
N GLN A 470 48.33 16.50 4.17
CA GLN A 470 49.33 16.29 3.11
C GLN A 470 48.93 16.98 1.80
N ALA A 471 47.66 16.92 1.43
CA ALA A 471 47.11 17.60 0.26
C ALA A 471 46.98 19.14 0.43
N LYS A 472 47.16 19.66 1.65
CA LYS A 472 46.94 21.09 1.98
C LYS A 472 45.52 21.56 1.65
N LEU A 473 44.54 20.68 1.80
CA LEU A 473 43.13 20.91 1.43
C LEU A 473 42.56 22.18 2.07
N ARG A 474 42.85 22.41 3.36
CA ARG A 474 42.39 23.61 4.08
C ARG A 474 42.84 24.91 3.43
N ALA A 475 44.12 25.02 3.06
CA ALA A 475 44.66 26.22 2.44
C ALA A 475 44.06 26.48 1.05
N GLN A 476 43.75 25.42 0.31
CA GLN A 476 43.04 25.51 -0.97
C GLN A 476 41.60 25.97 -0.75
N LEU A 477 40.90 25.41 0.23
CA LEU A 477 39.51 25.73 0.53
C LEU A 477 39.33 27.18 1.01
N ASP A 478 40.23 27.68 1.87
CA ASP A 478 40.26 29.10 2.28
C ASP A 478 40.38 30.04 1.07
N LYS A 479 41.21 29.67 0.08
CA LYS A 479 41.35 30.43 -1.17
C LYS A 479 40.07 30.39 -2.01
N GLN A 480 39.42 29.23 -2.12
CA GLN A 480 38.19 29.06 -2.91
C GLN A 480 36.99 29.75 -2.28
N ILE A 481 36.82 29.67 -0.95
CA ILE A 481 35.77 30.41 -0.22
C ILE A 481 35.88 31.92 -0.49
N ALA A 482 37.09 32.48 -0.42
CA ALA A 482 37.29 33.90 -0.71
C ALA A 482 36.96 34.26 -2.17
N ASN A 483 37.05 33.32 -3.11
CA ASN A 483 36.64 33.51 -4.49
C ASN A 483 35.10 33.46 -4.63
N TRP A 484 34.46 32.44 -4.06
CA TRP A 484 33.01 32.27 -4.08
C TRP A 484 32.26 33.40 -3.35
N GLU A 485 32.81 33.93 -2.25
CA GLU A 485 32.26 35.10 -1.56
C GLU A 485 32.23 36.34 -2.47
N LYS A 486 33.29 36.56 -3.26
CA LYS A 486 33.35 37.67 -4.24
C LYS A 486 32.34 37.48 -5.37
N MET A 487 32.18 36.25 -5.87
CA MET A 487 31.20 35.93 -6.91
C MET A 487 29.77 36.13 -6.42
N LYS A 488 29.46 35.67 -5.19
CA LYS A 488 28.13 35.85 -4.57
C LYS A 488 27.75 37.31 -4.41
N LEU A 489 28.70 38.18 -4.02
CA LEU A 489 28.50 39.62 -3.91
C LEU A 489 28.20 40.30 -5.27
N ALA A 490 28.61 39.67 -6.38
CA ALA A 490 28.39 40.20 -7.73
C ALA A 490 27.04 39.78 -8.32
N GLU A 491 26.55 38.57 -8.04
CA GLU A 491 25.40 37.97 -8.76
C GLU A 491 24.19 37.60 -7.88
N SER A 492 24.24 37.79 -6.54
CA SER A 492 23.14 37.45 -5.62
C SER A 492 22.63 36.01 -5.79
N ASP A 493 23.55 35.07 -5.87
CA ASP A 493 23.27 33.66 -6.15
C ASP A 493 22.98 32.87 -4.85
N GLU A 494 21.81 32.21 -4.81
CA GLU A 494 21.33 31.40 -3.70
C GLU A 494 22.08 30.06 -3.58
N GLU A 495 22.44 29.41 -4.69
CA GLU A 495 23.16 28.13 -4.70
C GLU A 495 24.58 28.26 -4.13
N LEU A 496 25.26 29.37 -4.46
CA LEU A 496 26.56 29.72 -3.89
C LEU A 496 26.51 29.88 -2.35
N THR A 497 25.35 30.16 -1.77
CA THR A 497 25.17 30.20 -0.31
C THR A 497 25.31 28.83 0.32
N HIS A 498 24.75 27.80 -0.33
CA HIS A 498 24.82 26.43 0.14
C HIS A 498 26.24 25.87 -0.01
N VAL A 499 26.91 26.16 -1.13
CA VAL A 499 28.35 25.84 -1.32
C VAL A 499 29.19 26.44 -0.20
N LEU A 500 29.03 27.74 0.08
CA LEU A 500 29.79 28.42 1.15
C LEU A 500 29.49 27.83 2.53
N LYS A 501 28.26 27.39 2.79
CA LYS A 501 27.89 26.72 4.03
C LYS A 501 28.62 25.39 4.17
N ALA A 502 28.54 24.51 3.16
CA ALA A 502 29.21 23.21 3.16
C ALA A 502 30.74 23.36 3.33
N ALA A 503 31.35 24.31 2.61
CA ALA A 503 32.79 24.58 2.70
C ALA A 503 33.22 25.06 4.09
N ARG A 504 32.42 25.92 4.74
CA ARG A 504 32.72 26.39 6.10
C ARG A 504 32.58 25.28 7.14
N THR A 505 31.57 24.43 7.02
CA THR A 505 31.40 23.25 7.87
C THR A 505 32.60 22.30 7.77
N LEU A 506 33.12 22.07 6.56
CA LEU A 506 34.35 21.30 6.37
C LEU A 506 35.54 21.96 7.11
N ILE A 507 35.74 23.27 6.97
CA ILE A 507 36.82 23.98 7.68
C ILE A 507 36.71 23.86 9.20
N GLU A 508 35.51 24.01 9.74
CA GLU A 508 35.26 23.88 11.18
C GLU A 508 35.59 22.47 11.68
N THR A 509 35.18 21.46 10.92
CA THR A 509 35.47 20.05 11.21
C THR A 509 36.98 19.78 11.17
N LEU A 510 37.68 20.27 10.15
CA LEU A 510 39.15 20.16 10.05
C LEU A 510 39.86 20.84 11.23
N LYS A 511 39.40 22.01 11.67
CA LYS A 511 39.96 22.71 12.85
C LYS A 511 39.79 21.88 14.13
N SER A 512 38.62 21.29 14.34
CA SER A 512 38.36 20.45 15.52
C SER A 512 39.26 19.21 15.58
N SER A 513 39.61 18.65 14.40
CA SER A 513 40.52 17.51 14.26
C SER A 513 41.99 17.86 14.53
N GLU A 514 42.40 19.11 14.32
CA GLU A 514 43.75 19.59 14.63
C GLU A 514 43.93 19.83 16.15
N THR A 515 42.90 20.34 16.83
CA THR A 515 42.91 20.56 18.29
C THR A 515 42.94 19.27 19.10
N SER A 516 42.24 18.22 18.67
CA SER A 516 42.26 16.91 19.35
C SER A 516 43.62 16.20 19.23
N HIS A 517 44.38 16.48 18.16
CA HIS A 517 45.74 15.96 17.97
C HIS A 517 46.80 16.68 18.84
N GLU A 518 46.54 17.92 19.27
CA GLU A 518 47.35 18.63 20.26
C GLU A 518 47.00 18.22 21.70
N GLU A 519 45.71 17.97 22.00
CA GLU A 519 45.28 17.48 23.33
C GLU A 519 45.75 16.03 23.59
N LEU A 520 45.76 15.14 22.58
CA LEU A 520 46.29 13.78 22.70
C LEU A 520 47.83 13.71 22.90
N LYS A 521 48.56 14.80 22.60
CA LYS A 521 49.99 14.93 22.97
C LYS A 521 50.19 15.47 24.40
N LEU A 522 49.16 16.06 24.99
CA LEU A 522 49.19 16.59 26.37
C LEU A 522 48.64 15.61 27.40
N ASP A 523 47.79 14.66 27.00
CA ASP A 523 47.12 13.70 27.90
C ASP A 523 48.00 12.53 28.40
N MET A 524 49.27 12.43 27.98
CA MET A 524 50.27 11.62 28.71
C MET A 524 50.80 12.32 29.97
N ALA A 525 50.33 13.53 30.29
CA ALA A 525 50.82 14.30 31.43
C ALA A 525 49.75 15.18 32.09
N PHE A 526 48.67 14.61 32.65
CA PHE A 526 48.19 14.92 34.01
C PHE A 526 46.87 14.19 34.33
N ASN A 527 46.85 13.48 35.46
CA ASN A 527 45.63 13.04 36.11
C ASN A 527 44.98 14.21 36.87
N GLY A 528 43.65 14.33 36.78
CA GLY A 528 42.83 14.70 37.94
C GLY A 528 41.86 15.88 37.77
N ALA A 529 40.59 15.56 38.04
CA ALA A 529 39.54 16.38 38.68
C ALA A 529 38.66 17.33 37.82
N ASN A 530 37.42 16.86 37.61
CA ASN A 530 36.12 17.48 37.97
C ASN A 530 35.85 18.95 37.58
N LYS A 531 34.85 19.21 36.70
CA LYS A 531 33.45 19.62 37.05
C LYS A 531 32.68 20.23 35.86
N ASP A 532 31.43 19.79 35.75
CA ASP A 532 30.17 20.49 35.41
C ASP A 532 30.17 21.70 34.45
N THR A 533 29.35 21.65 33.39
CA THR A 533 28.14 22.49 33.19
C THR A 533 27.56 22.30 31.77
N SER A 534 26.31 21.85 31.66
CA SER A 534 25.54 21.88 30.41
C SER A 534 24.39 22.87 30.56
N ALA A 535 24.37 23.90 29.72
CA ALA A 535 23.25 24.81 29.54
C ALA A 535 22.71 24.66 28.11
N ASP A 536 21.39 24.55 28.09
CA ASP A 536 20.40 24.38 27.05
C ASP A 536 20.47 25.41 25.88
N SER A 537 20.26 24.93 24.65
CA SER A 537 19.85 25.75 23.51
C SER A 537 19.15 24.90 22.43
N THR A 538 17.87 24.57 22.64
CA THR A 538 16.96 24.09 21.58
C THR A 538 15.69 24.93 21.59
N LEU A 539 15.65 25.98 20.78
CA LEU A 539 14.41 26.70 20.45
C LEU A 539 14.56 27.45 19.11
N SER A 540 14.44 26.73 17.98
CA SER A 540 14.25 27.37 16.66
C SER A 540 13.79 26.45 15.51
N LYS A 541 13.55 25.15 15.73
CA LYS A 541 13.17 24.23 14.63
C LYS A 541 11.66 24.01 14.46
N ASP A 542 10.84 24.20 15.50
CA ASP A 542 9.43 23.77 15.47
C ASP A 542 8.47 24.73 14.75
N THR A 543 8.93 25.92 14.34
CA THR A 543 8.06 26.94 13.72
C THR A 543 7.98 26.86 12.20
N HIS A 544 8.89 26.13 11.54
CA HIS A 544 8.89 26.01 10.07
C HIS A 544 8.02 24.85 9.57
N GLU A 545 8.10 23.68 10.23
CA GLU A 545 7.33 22.49 9.86
C GLU A 545 5.81 22.66 10.06
N LEU A 546 5.38 23.42 11.08
CA LEU A 546 3.95 23.69 11.31
C LEU A 546 3.29 24.60 10.25
N GLY A 547 4.09 25.41 9.56
CA GLY A 547 3.62 26.32 8.50
C GLY A 547 3.32 25.59 7.20
N ASP A 548 4.17 24.61 6.86
CA ASP A 548 4.06 23.82 5.63
C ASP A 548 2.89 22.82 5.71
N ILE A 549 2.72 22.12 6.86
CA ILE A 549 1.59 21.19 7.08
C ILE A 549 0.22 21.89 6.99
N LYS A 550 0.12 23.13 7.51
CA LYS A 550 -1.14 23.90 7.44
C LYS A 550 -1.48 24.36 6.02
N ASN A 551 -0.48 24.68 5.22
CA ASN A 551 -0.69 25.05 3.82
C ASN A 551 -1.16 23.84 3.00
N ASP A 552 -0.61 22.65 3.26
CA ASP A 552 -1.00 21.41 2.59
C ASP A 552 -2.44 21.00 2.93
N GLN A 553 -2.84 21.10 4.21
CA GLN A 553 -4.23 20.85 4.63
C GLN A 553 -5.23 21.80 3.96
N LEU A 554 -4.91 23.10 3.88
CA LEU A 554 -5.74 24.09 3.21
C LEU A 554 -5.82 23.88 1.69
N LEU A 555 -4.75 23.37 1.08
CA LEU A 555 -4.74 23.03 -0.33
C LEU A 555 -5.60 21.78 -0.59
N GLN A 556 -5.47 20.74 0.23
CA GLN A 556 -6.30 19.55 0.17
C GLN A 556 -7.78 19.88 0.36
N GLU A 557 -8.14 20.71 1.34
CA GLU A 557 -9.53 21.12 1.57
C GLU A 557 -10.11 21.86 0.35
N LYS A 558 -9.30 22.71 -0.31
CA LYS A 558 -9.72 23.37 -1.55
C LYS A 558 -9.93 22.39 -2.69
N LEU A 559 -9.04 21.41 -2.84
CA LEU A 559 -9.16 20.36 -3.85
C LEU A 559 -10.42 19.53 -3.64
N ILE A 560 -10.65 19.04 -2.42
CA ILE A 560 -11.86 18.28 -2.04
C ILE A 560 -13.13 19.09 -2.36
N ASN A 561 -13.13 20.38 -2.06
CA ASN A 561 -14.28 21.25 -2.33
C ASN A 561 -14.53 21.45 -3.83
N GLU A 562 -13.48 21.55 -4.65
CA GLU A 562 -13.63 21.65 -6.11
C GLU A 562 -14.08 20.32 -6.72
N GLU A 563 -13.50 19.20 -6.29
CA GLU A 563 -13.94 17.85 -6.69
C GLU A 563 -15.40 17.62 -6.34
N TYR A 564 -15.82 17.96 -5.12
CA TYR A 564 -17.21 17.84 -4.70
C TYR A 564 -18.15 18.66 -5.60
N LYS A 565 -17.77 19.89 -5.98
CA LYS A 565 -18.58 20.73 -6.90
C LYS A 565 -18.68 20.11 -8.30
N ILE A 566 -17.58 19.54 -8.81
CA ILE A 566 -17.56 18.88 -10.12
C ILE A 566 -18.44 17.62 -10.09
N TRP A 567 -18.24 16.76 -9.09
CA TRP A 567 -19.05 15.58 -8.85
C TRP A 567 -20.53 15.95 -8.76
N LYS A 568 -20.88 16.96 -7.95
CA LYS A 568 -22.26 17.43 -7.75
C LYS A 568 -22.92 17.84 -9.06
N LYS A 569 -22.22 18.60 -9.92
CA LYS A 569 -22.71 19.00 -11.25
C LYS A 569 -22.98 17.81 -12.17
N ASN A 570 -22.24 16.71 -12.00
CA ASN A 570 -22.35 15.50 -12.80
C ASN A 570 -23.33 14.46 -12.24
N THR A 571 -23.78 14.60 -10.99
CA THR A 571 -24.70 13.63 -10.34
C THR A 571 -25.93 13.24 -11.17
N PRO A 572 -26.62 14.12 -11.93
CA PRO A 572 -27.78 13.72 -12.75
C PRO A 572 -27.46 12.76 -13.90
N PHE A 573 -26.19 12.61 -14.25
CA PHE A 573 -25.73 11.70 -15.32
C PHE A 573 -25.12 10.41 -14.78
N LEU A 574 -24.62 10.44 -13.54
CA LEU A 574 -23.85 9.36 -12.92
C LEU A 574 -24.71 8.40 -12.11
N TYR A 575 -25.73 8.92 -11.44
CA TYR A 575 -26.55 8.15 -10.53
C TYR A 575 -27.98 8.12 -11.01
N ASP A 576 -28.62 6.98 -10.79
CA ASP A 576 -30.06 6.97 -10.70
C ASP A 576 -30.40 7.78 -9.44
N LEU A 577 -30.22 7.28 -8.21
CA LEU A 577 -30.62 7.97 -6.96
C LEU A 577 -29.44 8.53 -6.15
N VAL A 578 -29.57 9.80 -5.73
CA VAL A 578 -28.71 10.43 -4.71
C VAL A 578 -29.60 11.06 -3.64
N MET A 579 -29.31 10.75 -2.37
CA MET A 579 -29.99 11.35 -1.22
C MET A 579 -28.94 11.85 -0.22
N THR A 580 -28.82 13.17 -0.10
CA THR A 580 -27.92 13.78 0.89
C THR A 580 -28.72 14.15 2.14
N HIS A 581 -28.31 13.67 3.31
CA HIS A 581 -28.92 14.05 4.58
C HIS A 581 -27.85 14.38 5.61
N ALA A 582 -27.85 15.63 6.08
CA ALA A 582 -26.98 16.07 7.17
C ALA A 582 -27.56 15.61 8.52
N LEU A 583 -26.84 14.72 9.20
CA LEU A 583 -27.17 14.32 10.57
C LEU A 583 -26.73 15.41 11.57
N GLU A 584 -27.42 15.46 12.71
CA GLU A 584 -27.08 16.36 13.83
C GLU A 584 -25.69 16.04 14.40
N TRP A 585 -25.39 14.75 14.57
CA TRP A 585 -24.09 14.24 15.00
C TRP A 585 -23.62 13.14 14.05
N PRO A 586 -22.29 12.97 13.87
CA PRO A 586 -21.74 11.87 13.08
C PRO A 586 -22.20 10.50 13.60
N SER A 587 -22.31 9.54 12.68
CA SER A 587 -22.62 8.14 13.00
C SER A 587 -21.45 7.25 12.57
N LEU A 588 -20.82 6.56 13.52
CA LEU A 588 -19.76 5.58 13.24
C LEU A 588 -20.30 4.24 12.72
N SER A 589 -21.61 4.02 12.83
CA SER A 589 -22.26 2.78 12.43
C SER A 589 -23.47 3.04 11.53
N ILE A 590 -23.61 2.24 10.49
CA ILE A 590 -24.81 2.22 9.65
C ILE A 590 -25.15 0.78 9.27
N GLN A 591 -26.44 0.42 9.33
CA GLN A 591 -26.93 -0.86 8.84
C GLN A 591 -28.39 -0.75 8.41
N TRP A 592 -28.74 -1.26 7.22
CA TRP A 592 -30.13 -1.45 6.83
C TRP A 592 -30.80 -2.51 7.69
N LEU A 593 -32.00 -2.23 8.18
CA LEU A 593 -32.89 -3.25 8.72
C LEU A 593 -33.59 -3.98 7.55
N PRO A 594 -33.84 -5.29 7.65
CA PRO A 594 -34.26 -6.11 6.52
C PRO A 594 -35.71 -5.85 6.08
N ASN A 595 -36.60 -5.44 6.99
CA ASN A 595 -38.01 -5.21 6.64
C ASN A 595 -38.22 -3.85 5.97
N CYS A 596 -38.94 -3.87 4.84
CA CYS A 596 -39.49 -2.67 4.18
C CYS A 596 -41.03 -2.69 4.20
N GLY A 597 -41.64 -1.51 4.29
CA GLY A 597 -43.09 -1.34 4.24
C GLY A 597 -43.51 -0.64 2.96
N ILE A 598 -44.51 -1.16 2.25
CA ILE A 598 -45.16 -0.50 1.12
C ILE A 598 -46.62 -0.28 1.51
N SER A 599 -47.08 0.97 1.52
CA SER A 599 -48.48 1.30 1.74
C SER A 599 -49.23 1.34 0.41
N ALA A 600 -50.47 0.88 0.38
CA ALA A 600 -51.27 0.87 -0.83
C ALA A 600 -51.56 2.30 -1.33
N GLY A 601 -51.03 2.64 -2.50
CA GLY A 601 -51.23 3.95 -3.16
C GLY A 601 -50.06 4.92 -3.04
N ASP A 602 -49.00 4.56 -2.32
CA ASP A 602 -47.75 5.32 -2.27
C ASP A 602 -46.83 4.94 -3.44
N ASP A 603 -46.03 5.91 -3.90
CA ASP A 603 -44.98 5.79 -4.91
C ASP A 603 -43.59 5.53 -4.30
N PHE A 604 -43.54 5.11 -3.04
CA PHE A 604 -42.31 4.79 -2.33
C PHE A 604 -42.47 3.60 -1.37
N SER A 605 -41.35 2.95 -1.10
CA SER A 605 -41.17 2.02 0.02
C SER A 605 -40.51 2.74 1.20
N VAL A 606 -40.92 2.36 2.41
CA VAL A 606 -40.27 2.82 3.65
C VAL A 606 -39.29 1.76 4.11
N HIS A 607 -38.01 2.13 4.11
CA HIS A 607 -36.91 1.34 4.62
C HIS A 607 -36.43 1.93 5.95
N LYS A 608 -35.68 1.14 6.74
CA LYS A 608 -35.15 1.60 8.02
C LYS A 608 -33.64 1.43 8.10
N LEU A 609 -32.97 2.42 8.68
CA LEU A 609 -31.54 2.43 8.96
C LEU A 609 -31.32 2.43 10.46
N LEU A 610 -30.39 1.58 10.91
CA LEU A 610 -29.82 1.60 12.25
C LEU A 610 -28.58 2.50 12.23
N LEU A 611 -28.56 3.50 13.12
CA LEU A 611 -27.52 4.52 13.23
C LEU A 611 -27.11 4.71 14.68
N GLY A 612 -25.98 5.38 14.90
CA GLY A 612 -25.51 5.79 16.21
C GLY A 612 -25.11 7.27 16.22
N THR A 613 -24.75 7.79 17.38
CA THR A 613 -24.14 9.13 17.49
C THR A 613 -22.71 9.04 18.01
N HIS A 614 -21.90 10.00 17.60
CA HIS A 614 -20.60 10.34 18.15
C HIS A 614 -20.65 11.83 18.54
N THR A 615 -20.72 12.12 19.83
CA THR A 615 -20.81 13.50 20.35
C THR A 615 -19.51 13.99 21.00
N SER A 616 -18.49 13.15 21.15
CA SER A 616 -17.24 13.46 21.86
C SER A 616 -17.49 13.96 23.29
N GLY A 617 -18.57 13.48 23.92
CA GLY A 617 -18.99 13.87 25.26
C GLY A 617 -19.71 15.22 25.37
N ALA A 618 -19.94 15.92 24.27
CA ALA A 618 -20.64 17.22 24.28
C ALA A 618 -22.14 17.07 24.61
N GLU A 619 -22.77 15.99 24.13
CA GLU A 619 -24.19 15.71 24.31
C GLU A 619 -24.45 14.22 24.59
N GLN A 620 -25.68 13.92 25.05
CA GLN A 620 -26.14 12.54 25.26
C GLN A 620 -26.11 11.76 23.95
N ASN A 621 -25.45 10.61 23.95
CA ASN A 621 -25.41 9.73 22.80
C ASN A 621 -26.68 8.89 22.67
N HIS A 622 -27.02 8.51 21.44
CA HIS A 622 -28.22 7.76 21.11
C HIS A 622 -27.94 6.63 20.11
N LEU A 623 -28.55 5.47 20.36
CA LEU A 623 -28.84 4.48 19.33
C LEU A 623 -30.10 4.94 18.58
N MET A 624 -30.04 5.01 17.25
CA MET A 624 -31.10 5.61 16.44
C MET A 624 -31.64 4.64 15.39
N VAL A 625 -32.94 4.75 15.11
CA VAL A 625 -33.55 4.14 13.92
C VAL A 625 -34.15 5.26 13.06
N ALA A 626 -33.64 5.38 11.84
CA ALA A 626 -34.14 6.30 10.83
C ALA A 626 -35.06 5.57 9.84
N GLU A 627 -36.11 6.23 9.39
CA GLU A 627 -36.90 5.81 8.24
C GLU A 627 -36.42 6.55 6.99
N VAL A 628 -36.24 5.80 5.91
CA VAL A 628 -35.82 6.29 4.60
C VAL A 628 -36.91 5.94 3.59
N ARG A 629 -37.40 6.93 2.86
CA ARG A 629 -38.36 6.73 1.78
C ARG A 629 -37.61 6.56 0.46
N LEU A 630 -37.68 5.37 -0.11
CA LEU A 630 -37.08 5.05 -1.40
C LEU A 630 -38.17 4.92 -2.47
N PRO A 631 -37.99 5.48 -3.67
CA PRO A 631 -38.98 5.37 -4.75
C PRO A 631 -39.17 3.92 -5.19
N LEU A 632 -40.38 3.56 -5.61
CA LEU A 632 -40.63 2.25 -6.23
C LEU A 632 -40.07 2.21 -7.67
N GLU A 633 -39.75 1.02 -8.18
CA GLU A 633 -39.14 0.84 -9.52
C GLU A 633 -40.00 1.44 -10.67
N ASP A 634 -41.31 1.47 -10.51
CA ASP A 634 -42.28 1.98 -11.49
C ASP A 634 -42.63 3.47 -11.29
N THR A 635 -42.01 4.13 -10.31
CA THR A 635 -42.27 5.54 -10.00
C THR A 635 -41.63 6.44 -11.05
N GLU A 636 -42.46 7.24 -11.75
CA GLU A 636 -41.95 8.17 -12.75
C GLU A 636 -41.11 9.29 -12.14
N ILE A 637 -39.84 9.34 -12.56
CA ILE A 637 -38.87 10.34 -12.14
C ILE A 637 -39.20 11.69 -12.81
N ASP A 638 -39.75 12.63 -12.05
CA ASP A 638 -40.01 14.00 -12.50
C ASP A 638 -38.79 14.89 -12.26
N ALA A 639 -37.90 14.95 -13.24
CA ALA A 639 -36.69 15.80 -13.26
C ALA A 639 -36.95 17.32 -13.15
N ARG A 640 -38.20 17.75 -12.85
CA ARG A 640 -38.61 19.15 -12.77
C ARG A 640 -38.69 19.70 -11.34
N LYS A 641 -38.49 18.87 -10.31
CA LYS A 641 -38.49 19.31 -8.90
C LYS A 641 -37.06 19.63 -8.46
N PHE A 642 -36.79 20.92 -8.29
CA PHE A 642 -35.61 21.45 -7.62
C PHE A 642 -35.93 21.53 -6.12
N ASP A 643 -35.04 21.01 -5.27
CA ASP A 643 -35.14 21.24 -3.84
C ASP A 643 -34.48 22.58 -3.52
N ASP A 644 -35.31 23.59 -3.23
CA ASP A 644 -34.87 24.96 -2.91
C ASP A 644 -33.99 25.02 -1.64
N GLU A 645 -34.08 24.04 -0.73
CA GLU A 645 -33.29 24.01 0.51
C GLU A 645 -31.90 23.41 0.29
N THR A 646 -31.79 22.33 -0.49
CA THR A 646 -30.53 21.61 -0.71
C THR A 646 -29.77 22.07 -1.96
N GLN A 647 -30.41 22.88 -2.81
CA GLN A 647 -29.89 23.34 -4.10
C GLN A 647 -29.45 22.19 -5.04
N GLU A 648 -30.09 21.03 -4.91
CA GLU A 648 -29.79 19.83 -5.69
C GLU A 648 -30.63 19.77 -6.98
N LEU A 649 -29.96 19.63 -8.13
CA LEU A 649 -30.57 19.24 -9.40
C LEU A 649 -30.53 17.71 -9.49
N GLY A 650 -31.68 17.04 -9.50
CA GLY A 650 -31.76 15.58 -9.67
C GLY A 650 -32.55 14.80 -8.62
N GLY A 651 -33.49 15.42 -7.91
CA GLY A 651 -34.41 14.69 -7.02
C GLY A 651 -35.45 13.90 -7.79
N PHE A 652 -35.71 12.67 -7.34
CA PHE A 652 -36.69 11.75 -7.90
C PHE A 652 -38.10 12.35 -7.88
N GLY A 653 -38.92 11.92 -8.84
CA GLY A 653 -40.29 12.40 -8.96
C GLY A 653 -41.09 12.23 -7.68
N GLY A 654 -42.00 13.16 -7.42
CA GLY A 654 -43.10 12.95 -6.46
C GLY A 654 -42.69 12.98 -4.99
N VAL A 655 -41.85 12.04 -4.59
CA VAL A 655 -41.42 11.69 -3.24
C VAL A 655 -40.21 12.51 -2.87
N SER A 656 -40.35 13.40 -1.88
CA SER A 656 -39.16 13.86 -1.19
C SER A 656 -38.51 12.63 -0.57
N GLY A 657 -37.34 12.24 -1.07
CA GLY A 657 -36.48 11.25 -0.43
C GLY A 657 -36.20 11.75 0.98
N LYS A 658 -37.03 11.32 1.92
CA LYS A 658 -37.03 11.85 3.29
C LYS A 658 -36.37 10.83 4.19
N VAL A 659 -35.32 11.28 4.86
CA VAL A 659 -34.71 10.58 5.98
C VAL A 659 -35.23 11.21 7.26
N GLU A 660 -35.82 10.43 8.15
CA GLU A 660 -36.38 10.91 9.41
C GLU A 660 -36.00 9.98 10.56
N ILE A 661 -35.37 10.53 11.61
CA ILE A 661 -35.08 9.77 12.83
C ILE A 661 -36.38 9.50 13.59
N LYS A 662 -36.78 8.23 13.71
CA LYS A 662 -38.02 7.83 14.39
C LYS A 662 -37.82 7.35 15.80
N ILE A 663 -36.72 6.67 16.07
CA ILE A 663 -36.40 6.12 17.38
C ILE A 663 -35.06 6.69 17.82
N ARG A 664 -35.01 7.21 19.05
CA ARG A 664 -33.78 7.58 19.78
C ARG A 664 -33.79 6.85 21.12
N ILE A 665 -32.75 6.06 21.39
CA ILE A 665 -32.56 5.34 22.66
C ILE A 665 -31.27 5.83 23.30
N ASN A 666 -31.32 6.31 24.55
CA ASN A 666 -30.11 6.79 25.23
C ASN A 666 -29.06 5.68 25.33
N HIS A 667 -27.85 6.01 24.89
CA HIS A 667 -26.70 5.12 24.87
C HIS A 667 -25.60 5.64 25.79
N ASP A 668 -24.87 4.73 26.42
CA ASP A 668 -23.77 5.08 27.32
C ASP A 668 -22.49 5.28 26.52
N GLY A 669 -22.07 6.53 26.35
CA GLY A 669 -21.01 6.91 25.42
C GLY A 669 -21.38 6.69 23.96
N GLU A 670 -20.39 6.79 23.08
CA GLU A 670 -20.58 6.73 21.63
C GLU A 670 -20.90 5.31 21.15
N VAL A 671 -21.57 5.22 19.99
CA VAL A 671 -21.93 3.94 19.38
C VAL A 671 -20.89 3.58 18.34
N ASN A 672 -19.83 2.87 18.74
CA ASN A 672 -18.73 2.46 17.86
C ASN A 672 -19.21 1.54 16.73
N ARG A 673 -20.12 0.61 17.05
CA ARG A 673 -20.77 -0.28 16.07
C ARG A 673 -22.12 -0.74 16.59
N ALA A 674 -23.14 -0.78 15.73
CA ALA A 674 -24.46 -1.30 16.05
C ALA A 674 -24.89 -2.35 15.01
N ARG A 675 -25.36 -3.53 15.45
CA ARG A 675 -25.80 -4.62 14.57
C ARG A 675 -27.09 -5.26 15.06
N TYR A 676 -28.06 -5.44 14.16
CA TYR A 676 -29.28 -6.20 14.45
C TYR A 676 -29.03 -7.71 14.39
N MET A 677 -29.79 -8.47 15.16
CA MET A 677 -29.77 -9.93 15.15
C MET A 677 -30.54 -10.47 13.94
N PRO A 678 -29.94 -11.29 13.05
CA PRO A 678 -30.59 -11.74 11.81
C PRO A 678 -31.96 -12.42 11.98
N SER A 679 -32.15 -13.17 13.07
CA SER A 679 -33.40 -13.86 13.39
C SER A 679 -34.48 -12.95 13.99
N ASN A 680 -34.12 -11.76 14.49
CA ASN A 680 -35.06 -10.76 14.99
C ASN A 680 -34.43 -9.37 14.95
N GLU A 681 -34.82 -8.57 13.95
CA GLU A 681 -34.29 -7.22 13.70
C GLU A 681 -34.50 -6.23 14.85
N TYR A 682 -35.40 -6.52 15.79
CA TYR A 682 -35.65 -5.66 16.94
C TYR A 682 -34.59 -5.77 18.03
N ILE A 683 -33.78 -6.83 18.01
CA ILE A 683 -32.68 -7.02 18.96
C ILE A 683 -31.40 -6.50 18.33
N VAL A 684 -30.79 -5.50 18.96
CA VAL A 684 -29.60 -4.79 18.48
C VAL A 684 -28.49 -4.89 19.51
N ALA A 685 -27.30 -5.31 19.07
CA ALA A 685 -26.08 -5.22 19.84
C ALA A 685 -25.33 -3.93 19.50
N THR A 686 -24.71 -3.29 20.50
CA THR A 686 -23.85 -2.12 20.33
C THR A 686 -22.51 -2.28 21.02
N LYS A 687 -21.45 -1.83 20.35
CA LYS A 687 -20.14 -1.54 20.97
C LYS A 687 -20.17 -0.13 21.55
N THR A 688 -19.64 -0.03 22.76
CA THR A 688 -19.52 1.21 23.51
C THR A 688 -18.06 1.66 23.55
N ILE A 689 -17.80 2.85 24.06
CA ILE A 689 -16.45 3.34 24.42
C ILE A 689 -15.89 2.68 25.70
N HIS A 690 -16.64 1.73 26.26
CA HIS A 690 -16.29 0.97 27.44
C HIS A 690 -16.05 -0.50 27.08
N SER A 691 -15.67 -1.29 28.08
CA SER A 691 -15.41 -2.72 27.91
C SER A 691 -16.66 -3.58 27.73
N GLU A 692 -17.85 -3.00 27.85
CA GLU A 692 -19.12 -3.73 27.76
C GLU A 692 -19.71 -3.66 26.36
N VAL A 693 -20.37 -4.75 25.95
CA VAL A 693 -21.28 -4.77 24.79
C VAL A 693 -22.71 -4.67 25.30
N HIS A 694 -23.51 -3.77 24.75
CA HIS A 694 -24.90 -3.58 25.19
C HIS A 694 -25.87 -4.19 24.19
N ILE A 695 -26.95 -4.80 24.67
CA ILE A 695 -28.02 -5.35 23.85
C ILE A 695 -29.32 -4.59 24.16
N PHE A 696 -29.96 -4.06 23.12
CA PHE A 696 -31.23 -3.35 23.19
C PHE A 696 -32.30 -4.11 22.42
N ASP A 697 -33.50 -4.18 22.99
CA ASP A 697 -34.73 -4.55 22.30
C ASP A 697 -35.47 -3.25 21.97
N ILE A 698 -35.36 -2.79 20.73
CA ILE A 698 -35.84 -1.48 20.32
C ILE A 698 -37.36 -1.31 20.50
N THR A 699 -38.13 -2.41 20.61
CA THR A 699 -39.58 -2.36 20.84
C THR A 699 -39.95 -2.06 22.29
N LYS A 700 -39.01 -2.24 23.23
CA LYS A 700 -39.22 -2.00 24.67
C LYS A 700 -38.83 -0.60 25.12
N HIS A 701 -38.37 0.24 24.19
CA HIS A 701 -38.03 1.63 24.47
C HIS A 701 -39.05 2.57 23.83
N PRO A 702 -39.33 3.73 24.47
CA PRO A 702 -40.15 4.77 23.83
C PRO A 702 -39.42 5.30 22.58
N SER A 703 -40.19 5.75 21.58
CA SER A 703 -39.63 6.29 20.33
C SER A 703 -38.75 7.53 20.54
N GLN A 704 -39.00 8.29 21.60
CA GLN A 704 -38.16 9.40 22.04
C GLN A 704 -37.86 9.23 23.52
N PRO A 705 -36.63 9.56 23.97
CA PRO A 705 -36.29 9.48 25.37
C PRO A 705 -37.11 10.47 26.19
N SER A 706 -37.50 10.10 27.41
CA SER A 706 -38.34 10.93 28.29
C SER A 706 -37.60 12.15 28.86
N SER A 707 -36.28 12.21 28.74
CA SER A 707 -35.40 13.30 29.16
C SER A 707 -34.17 13.30 28.24
N GLU A 708 -33.71 14.49 27.84
CA GLU A 708 -32.51 14.68 26.99
C GLU A 708 -31.23 14.19 27.68
N ILE A 709 -31.21 14.18 29.01
CA ILE A 709 -30.17 13.54 29.83
C ILE A 709 -30.84 12.36 30.52
N GLY A 710 -30.42 11.14 30.22
CA GLY A 710 -31.03 9.95 30.82
C GLY A 710 -30.11 8.75 30.78
N THR A 711 -30.17 7.93 31.82
CA THR A 711 -29.35 6.73 31.98
C THR A 711 -29.68 5.70 30.90
N SER A 712 -28.65 5.18 30.22
CA SER A 712 -28.81 4.07 29.28
C SER A 712 -29.32 2.82 30.01
N SER A 713 -30.32 2.17 29.43
CA SER A 713 -31.01 1.01 30.02
C SER A 713 -30.99 -0.22 29.09
N PRO A 714 -29.80 -0.77 28.79
CA PRO A 714 -29.71 -1.96 27.95
C PRO A 714 -30.44 -3.16 28.58
N ASN A 715 -30.99 -4.03 27.73
CA ASN A 715 -31.63 -5.27 28.16
C ASN A 715 -30.58 -6.28 28.65
N TYR A 716 -29.41 -6.32 28.02
CA TYR A 716 -28.26 -7.11 28.44
C TYR A 716 -26.98 -6.28 28.39
N ARG A 717 -26.11 -6.49 29.39
CA ARG A 717 -24.73 -6.02 29.44
C ARG A 717 -23.82 -7.22 29.34
N LEU A 718 -23.08 -7.33 28.24
CA LEU A 718 -22.16 -8.43 28.01
C LEU A 718 -20.78 -8.00 28.49
N LEU A 719 -20.28 -8.76 29.46
CA LEU A 719 -18.99 -8.54 30.11
C LEU A 719 -17.95 -9.44 29.45
N GLY A 720 -16.66 -9.08 29.54
CA GLY A 720 -15.59 -9.96 29.08
C GLY A 720 -14.34 -9.22 28.64
N HIS A 721 -14.51 -8.11 27.93
CA HIS A 721 -13.39 -7.26 27.53
C HIS A 721 -12.91 -6.38 28.68
N SER A 722 -11.77 -5.73 28.46
CA SER A 722 -11.15 -4.75 29.35
C SER A 722 -10.98 -3.37 28.71
N LYS A 723 -11.23 -3.26 27.40
CA LYS A 723 -11.17 -2.03 26.61
C LYS A 723 -12.34 -1.97 25.63
N GLU A 724 -12.49 -0.84 24.94
CA GLU A 724 -13.45 -0.68 23.86
C GLU A 724 -13.07 -1.49 22.60
N GLY A 725 -13.84 -1.32 21.53
CA GLY A 725 -13.44 -1.79 20.21
C GLY A 725 -14.58 -1.74 19.20
N TYR A 726 -14.34 -2.24 17.99
CA TYR A 726 -15.27 -2.13 16.88
C TYR A 726 -15.85 -3.47 16.42
N GLY A 727 -15.10 -4.58 16.49
CA GLY A 727 -15.55 -5.89 16.03
C GLY A 727 -16.82 -6.37 16.72
N LEU A 728 -17.87 -6.67 15.94
CA LEU A 728 -19.17 -7.11 16.43
C LEU A 728 -19.94 -7.88 15.34
N CYS A 729 -20.31 -9.13 15.62
CA CYS A 729 -21.05 -9.96 14.65
C CYS A 729 -22.01 -10.92 15.34
N TRP A 730 -23.29 -10.90 14.93
CA TRP A 730 -24.26 -11.93 15.30
C TRP A 730 -24.05 -13.20 14.49
N ASN A 731 -24.25 -14.35 15.12
CA ASN A 731 -24.26 -15.63 14.42
C ASN A 731 -25.50 -15.70 13.50
N PRO A 732 -25.33 -15.91 12.18
CA PRO A 732 -26.46 -15.99 11.26
C PRO A 732 -27.25 -17.30 11.39
N HIS A 733 -26.68 -18.33 12.02
CA HIS A 733 -27.26 -19.67 12.15
C HIS A 733 -27.95 -19.90 13.49
N GLU A 734 -27.50 -19.19 14.54
CA GLU A 734 -28.01 -19.36 15.91
C GLU A 734 -28.53 -18.04 16.48
N PRO A 735 -29.81 -17.95 16.88
CA PRO A 735 -30.34 -16.76 17.54
C PRO A 735 -29.67 -16.55 18.90
N PHE A 736 -29.60 -15.30 19.34
CA PHE A 736 -29.03 -14.89 20.62
C PHE A 736 -27.57 -15.29 20.82
N HIS A 737 -26.82 -15.46 19.73
CA HIS A 737 -25.41 -15.84 19.74
C HIS A 737 -24.59 -14.80 18.97
N LEU A 738 -23.55 -14.24 19.59
CA LEU A 738 -22.72 -13.20 18.98
C LEU A 738 -21.25 -13.27 19.40
N LEU A 739 -20.40 -12.63 18.59
CA LEU A 739 -18.98 -12.38 18.82
C LEU A 739 -18.69 -10.89 18.92
N SER A 740 -17.65 -10.55 19.68
CA SER A 740 -17.03 -9.23 19.65
C SER A 740 -15.51 -9.31 19.77
N GLY A 741 -14.81 -8.47 19.02
CA GLY A 741 -13.39 -8.16 19.16
C GLY A 741 -13.17 -6.82 19.85
N SER A 742 -11.98 -6.61 20.42
CA SER A 742 -11.63 -5.43 21.20
C SER A 742 -10.13 -5.12 21.14
N ASP A 743 -9.79 -3.89 21.52
CA ASP A 743 -8.44 -3.35 21.66
C ASP A 743 -7.61 -4.03 22.77
N ASP A 744 -8.22 -4.95 23.50
CA ASP A 744 -7.54 -5.81 24.47
C ASP A 744 -6.98 -7.10 23.86
N ALA A 745 -7.02 -7.22 22.53
CA ALA A 745 -6.58 -8.39 21.76
C ALA A 745 -7.38 -9.68 22.08
N VAL A 746 -8.60 -9.55 22.61
CA VAL A 746 -9.46 -10.68 22.98
C VAL A 746 -10.73 -10.69 22.12
N ILE A 747 -11.13 -11.88 21.67
CA ILE A 747 -12.46 -12.12 21.12
C ILE A 747 -13.31 -12.76 22.20
N CYS A 748 -14.50 -12.21 22.44
CA CYS A 748 -15.48 -12.80 23.35
C CYS A 748 -16.70 -13.31 22.56
N GLU A 749 -17.20 -14.48 22.97
CA GLU A 749 -18.40 -15.13 22.43
C GLU A 749 -19.46 -15.19 23.52
N TRP A 750 -20.71 -14.84 23.20
CA TRP A 750 -21.83 -14.94 24.14
C TRP A 750 -23.02 -15.65 23.52
N LYS A 751 -23.70 -16.43 24.36
CA LYS A 751 -25.04 -16.94 24.10
C LYS A 751 -25.98 -16.39 25.17
N ILE A 752 -26.89 -15.51 24.77
CA ILE A 752 -27.72 -14.70 25.69
C ILE A 752 -29.14 -15.24 25.87
N GLU A 753 -29.44 -16.40 25.27
CA GLU A 753 -30.74 -17.04 25.38
C GLU A 753 -31.04 -17.40 26.86
N ASN A 754 -32.11 -16.84 27.42
CA ASN A 754 -32.51 -16.99 28.82
C ASN A 754 -31.47 -16.50 29.86
N ALA A 755 -30.54 -15.63 29.48
CA ALA A 755 -29.55 -15.08 30.39
C ALA A 755 -30.13 -14.00 31.33
N GLY A 756 -29.41 -13.72 32.42
CA GLY A 756 -29.67 -12.55 33.27
C GLY A 756 -29.26 -11.24 32.59
N LYS A 757 -29.44 -10.09 33.26
CA LYS A 757 -29.08 -8.77 32.70
C LYS A 757 -27.58 -8.61 32.42
N GLU A 758 -26.73 -9.21 33.24
CA GLU A 758 -25.27 -9.22 33.04
C GLU A 758 -24.85 -10.61 32.60
N VAL A 759 -24.09 -10.70 31.50
CA VAL A 759 -23.74 -11.97 30.85
C VAL A 759 -22.23 -12.07 30.70
N GLN A 760 -21.66 -13.14 31.28
CA GLN A 760 -20.24 -13.49 31.09
C GLN A 760 -20.06 -14.21 29.75
N PRO A 761 -18.86 -14.13 29.14
CA PRO A 761 -18.63 -14.75 27.84
C PRO A 761 -18.62 -16.28 27.98
N LEU A 762 -19.20 -16.95 26.98
CA LEU A 762 -19.15 -18.39 26.82
C LEU A 762 -17.71 -18.84 26.55
N ASN A 763 -17.04 -18.16 25.62
CA ASN A 763 -15.63 -18.39 25.28
C ASN A 763 -14.88 -17.07 25.14
N LYS A 764 -13.57 -17.13 25.42
CA LYS A 764 -12.61 -16.07 25.12
C LYS A 764 -11.48 -16.64 24.27
N TYR A 765 -11.13 -15.95 23.19
CA TYR A 765 -10.07 -16.35 22.27
C TYR A 765 -8.93 -15.33 22.31
N HIS A 766 -7.70 -15.83 22.43
CA HIS A 766 -6.47 -15.03 22.59
C HIS A 766 -5.48 -15.30 21.44
N GLY A 767 -5.97 -15.30 20.20
CA GLY A 767 -5.17 -15.61 19.02
C GLY A 767 -4.34 -14.43 18.50
N HIS A 768 -4.89 -13.22 18.61
CA HIS A 768 -4.22 -11.99 18.17
C HIS A 768 -3.26 -11.48 19.24
N THR A 769 -2.20 -10.78 18.80
CA THR A 769 -1.21 -10.13 19.69
C THR A 769 -1.39 -8.62 19.83
N ASP A 770 -2.34 -8.04 19.09
CA ASP A 770 -2.65 -6.62 19.08
C ASP A 770 -4.17 -6.38 18.93
N VAL A 771 -4.60 -5.13 18.80
CA VAL A 771 -6.00 -4.69 18.65
C VAL A 771 -6.75 -5.54 17.61
N ILE A 772 -7.96 -5.99 17.96
CA ILE A 772 -8.85 -6.72 17.04
C ILE A 772 -9.83 -5.74 16.42
N GLU A 773 -9.65 -5.51 15.12
CA GLU A 773 -10.43 -4.56 14.33
C GLU A 773 -11.80 -5.11 13.93
N ASP A 774 -11.87 -6.38 13.51
CA ASP A 774 -13.14 -7.00 13.14
C ASP A 774 -13.22 -8.51 13.40
N VAL A 775 -14.46 -8.97 13.58
CA VAL A 775 -14.82 -10.38 13.72
C VAL A 775 -16.07 -10.68 12.88
N ALA A 776 -16.11 -11.83 12.21
CA ALA A 776 -17.25 -12.20 11.36
C ALA A 776 -17.52 -13.70 11.38
N TRP A 777 -18.76 -14.08 11.72
CA TRP A 777 -19.22 -15.45 11.54
C TRP A 777 -19.28 -15.82 10.06
N HIS A 778 -18.94 -17.07 9.75
CA HIS A 778 -19.06 -17.60 8.40
C HIS A 778 -20.55 -17.82 8.03
N MET A 779 -20.95 -17.38 6.82
CA MET A 779 -22.36 -17.39 6.40
C MET A 779 -22.95 -18.78 6.10
N HIS A 780 -22.12 -19.80 5.84
CA HIS A 780 -22.56 -21.18 5.61
C HIS A 780 -22.17 -22.19 6.70
N HIS A 781 -20.92 -22.15 7.18
CA HIS A 781 -20.45 -23.00 8.28
C HIS A 781 -20.77 -22.42 9.65
N THR A 782 -21.47 -23.18 10.49
CA THR A 782 -22.03 -22.72 11.77
C THR A 782 -21.00 -22.51 12.89
N LYS A 783 -19.78 -23.02 12.71
CA LYS A 783 -18.73 -23.04 13.75
C LYS A 783 -17.45 -22.31 13.34
N ILE A 784 -17.44 -21.65 12.19
CA ILE A 784 -16.28 -20.94 11.68
C ILE A 784 -16.56 -19.44 11.80
N PHE A 785 -15.59 -18.69 12.29
CA PHE A 785 -15.59 -17.24 12.25
C PHE A 785 -14.19 -16.76 11.92
N GLY A 786 -14.08 -15.64 11.22
CA GLY A 786 -12.82 -14.96 10.97
C GLY A 786 -12.60 -13.79 11.91
N SER A 787 -11.33 -13.46 12.17
CA SER A 787 -10.94 -12.24 12.88
C SER A 787 -9.71 -11.61 12.26
N VAL A 788 -9.64 -10.27 12.31
CA VAL A 788 -8.51 -9.47 11.83
C VAL A 788 -8.09 -8.45 12.88
N GLY A 789 -6.81 -8.09 12.89
CA GLY A 789 -6.26 -7.12 13.84
C GLY A 789 -4.97 -6.45 13.39
N ASP A 790 -4.50 -5.51 14.21
CA ASP A 790 -3.31 -4.68 13.97
C ASP A 790 -1.99 -5.48 13.97
N ASP A 791 -2.04 -6.73 14.44
CA ASP A 791 -0.96 -7.70 14.29
C ASP A 791 -0.76 -8.22 12.86
N LYS A 792 -1.50 -7.65 11.89
CA LYS A 792 -1.44 -7.95 10.45
C LYS A 792 -1.84 -9.39 10.12
N ARG A 793 -2.74 -9.97 10.91
CA ARG A 793 -3.20 -11.36 10.72
C ARG A 793 -4.70 -11.43 10.42
N LEU A 794 -5.04 -12.44 9.62
CA LEU A 794 -6.38 -13.01 9.52
C LEU A 794 -6.34 -14.39 10.18
N LEU A 795 -7.21 -14.64 11.15
CA LEU A 795 -7.39 -15.94 11.81
C LEU A 795 -8.77 -16.50 11.49
N LEU A 796 -8.90 -17.83 11.41
CA LEU A 796 -10.13 -18.59 11.11
C LEU A 796 -10.40 -19.69 12.13
#